data_AF-A0A914V8F1-F1
#
_entry.id   AF-A0A914V8F1-F1
#
_cell.length_a   1.000
_cell.length_b   1.000
_cell.length_c   1.000
_cell.angle_alpha   90.00
_cell.angle_beta   90.00
_cell.angle_gamma   90.00
#
_symmetry.space_group_name_H-M   'P 1'
#
loop_
_entity.id
_entity.type
_entity.pdbx_description
1 polymer ?
#
loop_
_entity_poly.entity_id
_entity_poly.type
_entity_poly.pdbx_seq_one_letter_code
_entity_poly.pdbx_strand_id
1 'polypeptide(L)'
;MLQMLSSLRSTLLRNKNLVNNMHVCNILPSSSSRIFCSPSDAIDDAPPSTSKNVEQKQQTKYAPYLTAFTCFLREFRSKEAADETFDYSHHATYAWSRLTAEQKAVYEEKAKAFNKENSDAQIRHLGINVRRRASHLAGKANSKYASAYAIEKRKRRNSMEKRERWSSKKDKQKADAARLAIECKMPVWPQTGFVEFFREFSKTYTGGGRPAVAAARAWKELPDEEKARYNNEYAGKRRAYHDQMKEWTEKVLSDGQRDILLKLKVLEKDTGALKSNLTKLAAEYHKPQYPQAPYSRFYCEFITNYSGSEPAKAALAAWKELSADEKARYTASFASEMKNYRKLMGEWSSKMLSGGNEDVLTKLTPVTRMNRPTLYGMPEQPASPYIRFSQEFAKTYTGGGSVSRAALSAWKAIPLKEKEPFYNEYMADCEEYCKGIVEWLKEMLRDGREDTLRDLIVQIPFNRSGAEQSALAAKYELPPLPPTAFDCFRRDLSKMFAPGDGSGGKIIAATRVWKELPAAEQQKAIGEYKAAMKVFGEQMVVWMSGMISSGREDILKKLLKPVVARPTTTSVKKDAAVLNDMPSTPLDVPDQLHDDPSKKHSSDVILPKLNESLRTEKGLDTLKMPTPPLSPSERYTREALEKKWINFSDHHVARRAWLRLPLLHKRKYMDAYEVDLQIYRNKMAEWGAEMEASGKEAILKAVNVFANPAGGRRKGQTNERTVHGCDLFIKDSLMHLAEDDSNAHGQFDSAISTDEMAKILLKWEELPAEKRLEYSAKATEAAAKGDIDEDAAALSLSLNIRHYMTRYKMLAIEYNMPEHPRMPFARYREEMMSDP
;
A
#
# COMPACT_ATOMS: atom_id res chain seq x y z
N MET A 1 6.60 11.54 -56.31
CA MET A 1 7.44 11.39 -55.08
C MET A 1 8.93 11.66 -55.32
N LEU A 2 9.64 10.93 -56.19
CA LEU A 2 11.11 11.04 -56.32
C LEU A 2 11.65 12.46 -56.58
N GLN A 3 10.96 13.29 -57.37
CA GLN A 3 11.32 14.71 -57.55
C GLN A 3 11.23 15.54 -56.25
N MET A 4 10.25 15.28 -55.38
CA MET A 4 10.17 15.96 -54.06
C MET A 4 11.35 15.56 -53.17
N LEU A 5 11.76 14.29 -53.19
CA LEU A 5 12.93 13.81 -52.45
C LEU A 5 14.24 14.41 -52.98
N SER A 6 14.34 14.60 -54.31
CA SER A 6 15.44 15.34 -54.94
C SER A 6 15.49 16.80 -54.46
N SER A 7 14.34 17.50 -54.47
CA SER A 7 14.24 18.89 -54.03
C SER A 7 14.55 19.07 -52.53
N LEU A 8 14.09 18.14 -51.67
CA LEU A 8 14.44 18.10 -50.25
C LEU A 8 15.95 17.90 -50.05
N ARG A 9 16.56 16.96 -50.79
CA ARG A 9 18.02 16.72 -50.75
C ARG A 9 18.81 17.95 -51.20
N SER A 10 18.37 18.68 -52.24
CA SER A 10 19.03 19.92 -52.67
C SER A 10 18.87 21.08 -51.68
N THR A 11 17.79 21.08 -50.88
CA THR A 11 17.54 22.11 -49.86
C THR A 11 18.39 21.86 -48.61
N LEU A 12 18.43 20.61 -48.14
CA LEU A 12 19.24 20.19 -46.98
C LEU A 12 20.75 20.37 -47.21
N LEU A 13 21.22 20.26 -48.45
CA LEU A 13 22.64 20.47 -48.78
C LEU A 13 23.07 21.95 -48.81
N ARG A 14 22.14 22.92 -48.83
CA ARG A 14 22.45 24.36 -48.82
C ARG A 14 22.65 24.94 -47.42
N ASN A 15 22.07 24.34 -46.39
CA ASN A 15 22.23 24.78 -44.99
C ASN A 15 23.52 24.24 -44.33
N LYS A 16 24.67 24.50 -44.96
CA LYS A 16 26.01 24.28 -44.39
C LYS A 16 26.63 25.60 -43.89
N ASN A 17 26.13 26.11 -42.77
CA ASN A 17 26.78 27.18 -42.01
C ASN A 17 26.38 27.11 -40.52
N LEU A 18 26.97 26.15 -39.80
CA LEU A 18 27.07 26.13 -38.33
C LEU A 18 28.01 24.99 -37.90
N VAL A 19 29.31 25.18 -38.14
CA VAL A 19 30.39 24.36 -37.58
C VAL A 19 31.41 25.29 -36.96
N ASN A 20 31.65 25.13 -35.65
CA ASN A 20 32.95 25.31 -35.02
C ASN A 20 32.90 24.78 -33.58
N ASN A 21 33.93 24.02 -33.20
CA ASN A 21 34.21 23.40 -31.89
C ASN A 21 33.73 21.95 -31.66
N MET A 22 34.53 20.98 -32.17
CA MET A 22 35.20 19.96 -31.33
C MET A 22 36.33 19.28 -32.13
N HIS A 23 37.41 18.88 -31.45
CA HIS A 23 38.60 18.28 -32.08
C HIS A 23 38.46 16.77 -32.37
N VAL A 24 39.35 16.27 -33.22
CA VAL A 24 39.37 14.91 -33.79
C VAL A 24 40.30 13.96 -33.05
N CYS A 25 39.87 12.70 -32.89
CA CYS A 25 40.64 11.45 -33.03
C CYS A 25 39.61 10.28 -33.00
N ASN A 26 39.45 9.44 -34.04
CA ASN A 26 40.31 8.32 -34.46
C ASN A 26 40.49 7.26 -33.35
N ILE A 27 40.36 5.94 -33.57
CA ILE A 27 40.78 5.08 -34.72
C ILE A 27 39.71 4.01 -35.09
N LEU A 28 39.87 3.36 -36.25
CA LEU A 28 39.06 2.26 -36.84
C LEU A 28 39.48 0.85 -36.31
N PRO A 29 39.33 -0.28 -37.05
CA PRO A 29 38.10 -1.09 -37.12
C PRO A 29 38.33 -2.59 -36.82
N SER A 30 37.29 -3.42 -36.92
CA SER A 30 37.35 -4.65 -37.75
C SER A 30 35.97 -5.30 -37.94
N SER A 31 35.78 -5.95 -39.09
CA SER A 31 34.63 -6.81 -39.40
C SER A 31 35.06 -7.82 -40.46
N SER A 32 34.78 -9.11 -40.29
CA SER A 32 35.09 -10.12 -41.31
C SER A 32 33.93 -11.09 -41.50
N SER A 33 33.54 -11.25 -42.77
CA SER A 33 32.57 -12.21 -43.27
C SER A 33 33.21 -13.57 -43.58
N ARG A 34 32.42 -14.65 -43.63
CA ARG A 34 32.38 -15.56 -44.79
C ARG A 34 31.14 -16.48 -44.76
N ILE A 35 30.97 -17.25 -45.83
CA ILE A 35 29.76 -17.97 -46.22
C ILE A 35 30.17 -19.38 -46.71
N PHE A 36 29.19 -20.30 -46.78
CA PHE A 36 29.04 -21.44 -47.71
C PHE A 36 29.26 -22.90 -47.25
N CYS A 37 28.41 -23.74 -47.86
CA CYS A 37 28.47 -25.19 -48.11
C CYS A 37 27.99 -26.19 -47.05
N SER A 38 27.18 -27.15 -47.54
CA SER A 38 26.82 -28.45 -46.95
C SER A 38 27.64 -29.56 -47.62
N PRO A 39 27.62 -30.79 -47.07
CA PRO A 39 27.30 -31.96 -47.91
C PRO A 39 26.35 -32.97 -47.21
N SER A 40 26.22 -34.19 -47.77
CA SER A 40 25.14 -35.17 -47.51
C SER A 40 25.63 -36.60 -47.16
N ASP A 41 24.66 -37.51 -46.96
CA ASP A 41 24.68 -38.98 -47.24
C ASP A 41 25.00 -40.03 -46.14
N ALA A 42 24.54 -41.28 -46.42
CA ALA A 42 24.51 -42.56 -45.63
C ALA A 42 23.45 -42.66 -44.48
N ILE A 43 22.59 -43.69 -44.28
CA ILE A 43 22.48 -45.16 -44.60
C ILE A 43 23.04 -46.08 -43.47
N ASP A 44 22.36 -47.12 -42.93
CA ASP A 44 21.00 -47.70 -43.17
C ASP A 44 20.10 -47.66 -41.88
N ASP A 45 19.36 -48.65 -41.31
CA ASP A 45 19.07 -50.10 -41.50
C ASP A 45 17.67 -50.47 -40.85
N ALA A 46 17.23 -51.75 -40.88
CA ALA A 46 15.93 -52.28 -40.39
C ALA A 46 16.03 -53.09 -39.04
N PRO A 47 14.94 -53.56 -38.36
CA PRO A 47 13.80 -54.37 -38.88
C PRO A 47 12.37 -53.91 -38.43
N PRO A 48 11.28 -54.50 -38.97
CA PRO A 48 9.91 -54.02 -38.73
C PRO A 48 9.19 -54.68 -37.54
N SER A 49 8.23 -53.95 -36.92
CA SER A 49 7.23 -54.52 -36.01
C SER A 49 5.79 -54.12 -36.39
N THR A 50 4.85 -55.06 -36.25
CA THR A 50 3.50 -55.01 -36.82
C THR A 50 2.42 -54.75 -35.77
N SER A 51 1.74 -53.58 -35.78
CA SER A 51 0.47 -53.38 -35.04
C SER A 51 -0.33 -52.08 -35.32
N LYS A 52 -0.07 -51.30 -36.39
CA LYS A 52 -0.73 -49.97 -36.59
C LYS A 52 -1.49 -49.78 -37.91
N ASN A 53 -2.35 -50.73 -38.29
CA ASN A 53 -3.11 -50.67 -39.56
C ASN A 53 -4.62 -50.34 -39.44
N VAL A 54 -5.06 -49.82 -38.29
CA VAL A 54 -6.46 -49.40 -38.06
C VAL A 54 -6.61 -47.88 -37.94
N GLU A 55 -5.77 -47.20 -37.15
CA GLU A 55 -5.87 -45.74 -36.95
C GLU A 55 -5.45 -44.93 -38.19
N GLN A 56 -4.46 -45.38 -38.94
CA GLN A 56 -3.85 -44.60 -40.03
C GLN A 56 -4.80 -44.39 -41.23
N LYS A 57 -5.78 -45.29 -41.41
CA LYS A 57 -6.89 -45.12 -42.38
C LYS A 57 -7.98 -44.14 -41.93
N GLN A 58 -8.06 -43.81 -40.64
CA GLN A 58 -8.99 -42.78 -40.16
C GLN A 58 -8.38 -41.37 -40.23
N GLN A 59 -7.08 -41.22 -39.94
CA GLN A 59 -6.42 -39.90 -39.97
C GLN A 59 -6.39 -39.26 -41.38
N THR A 60 -6.19 -40.07 -42.42
CA THR A 60 -6.19 -39.60 -43.82
C THR A 60 -7.54 -39.02 -44.26
N LYS A 61 -8.67 -39.52 -43.73
CA LYS A 61 -10.01 -39.00 -44.06
C LYS A 61 -10.25 -37.57 -43.53
N TYR A 62 -9.58 -37.17 -42.45
CA TYR A 62 -9.78 -35.87 -41.79
C TYR A 62 -8.68 -34.83 -42.05
N ALA A 63 -7.56 -35.24 -42.65
CA ALA A 63 -6.46 -34.35 -43.03
C ALA A 63 -6.90 -33.15 -43.90
N PRO A 64 -7.80 -33.28 -44.91
CA PRO A 64 -8.25 -32.14 -45.71
C PRO A 64 -8.99 -31.07 -44.89
N TYR A 65 -9.83 -31.50 -43.94
CA TYR A 65 -10.63 -30.59 -43.11
C TYR A 65 -9.80 -29.85 -42.06
N LEU A 66 -8.85 -30.55 -41.43
CA LEU A 66 -7.85 -29.92 -40.55
C LEU A 66 -6.93 -28.96 -41.30
N THR A 67 -6.58 -29.28 -42.55
CA THR A 67 -5.79 -28.38 -43.42
C THR A 67 -6.62 -27.15 -43.80
N ALA A 68 -7.87 -27.30 -44.23
CA ALA A 68 -8.74 -26.17 -44.56
C ALA A 68 -8.96 -25.23 -43.36
N PHE A 69 -9.22 -25.78 -42.16
CA PHE A 69 -9.41 -24.99 -40.94
C PHE A 69 -8.12 -24.27 -40.50
N THR A 70 -6.95 -24.92 -40.62
CA THR A 70 -5.67 -24.27 -40.30
C THR A 70 -5.23 -23.25 -41.36
N CYS A 71 -5.53 -23.46 -42.65
CA CYS A 71 -5.36 -22.47 -43.71
C CYS A 71 -6.24 -21.23 -43.46
N PHE A 72 -7.53 -21.43 -43.14
CA PHE A 72 -8.44 -20.33 -42.75
C PHE A 72 -7.87 -19.50 -41.59
N LEU A 73 -7.45 -20.14 -40.49
CA LEU A 73 -6.82 -19.45 -39.36
C LEU A 73 -5.47 -18.79 -39.69
N ARG A 74 -4.74 -19.28 -40.69
CA ARG A 74 -3.45 -18.74 -41.14
C ARG A 74 -3.63 -17.52 -42.05
N GLU A 75 -4.62 -17.53 -42.93
CA GLU A 75 -4.98 -16.41 -43.79
C GLU A 75 -5.69 -15.28 -43.02
N PHE A 76 -6.48 -15.63 -41.99
CA PHE A 76 -7.03 -14.64 -41.06
C PHE A 76 -5.91 -13.93 -40.30
N ARG A 77 -4.92 -14.69 -39.79
CA ARG A 77 -3.74 -14.15 -39.10
C ARG A 77 -2.81 -13.29 -39.97
N SER A 78 -2.82 -13.44 -41.30
CA SER A 78 -1.98 -12.59 -42.17
C SER A 78 -2.61 -11.23 -42.47
N LYS A 79 -3.89 -11.03 -42.15
CA LYS A 79 -4.64 -9.79 -42.42
C LYS A 79 -4.81 -8.88 -41.19
N GLU A 80 -4.71 -9.41 -39.97
CA GLU A 80 -4.86 -8.67 -38.71
C GLU A 80 -3.65 -8.88 -37.76
N ALA A 81 -2.42 -8.76 -38.28
CA ALA A 81 -1.19 -8.93 -37.50
C ALA A 81 -0.78 -7.65 -36.73
N ALA A 82 -1.49 -7.32 -35.64
CA ALA A 82 -1.15 -6.19 -34.77
C ALA A 82 -1.27 -6.49 -33.25
N ASP A 83 -2.41 -7.02 -32.77
CA ASP A 83 -2.69 -7.14 -31.34
C ASP A 83 -2.58 -8.58 -30.78
N GLU A 84 -1.94 -8.72 -29.61
CA GLU A 84 -1.65 -10.04 -28.99
C GLU A 84 -2.79 -10.61 -28.11
N THR A 85 -3.98 -9.99 -28.08
CA THR A 85 -5.06 -10.34 -27.13
C THR A 85 -6.18 -11.18 -27.77
N PHE A 86 -6.02 -12.50 -27.76
CA PHE A 86 -6.81 -13.45 -28.55
C PHE A 86 -7.91 -14.20 -27.77
N ASP A 87 -9.17 -13.75 -27.83
CA ASP A 87 -10.36 -14.55 -27.46
C ASP A 87 -10.99 -15.18 -28.70
N TYR A 88 -10.95 -16.52 -28.78
CA TYR A 88 -11.46 -17.30 -29.90
C TYR A 88 -13.00 -17.35 -29.96
N SER A 89 -13.71 -17.10 -28.84
CA SER A 89 -15.16 -17.23 -28.77
C SER A 89 -15.88 -16.08 -29.48
N HIS A 90 -15.54 -14.84 -29.13
CA HIS A 90 -16.12 -13.64 -29.73
C HIS A 90 -15.82 -13.54 -31.23
N HIS A 91 -14.58 -13.83 -31.65
CA HIS A 91 -14.21 -13.80 -33.06
C HIS A 91 -14.85 -14.92 -33.88
N ALA A 92 -15.13 -16.10 -33.31
CA ALA A 92 -15.89 -17.14 -34.02
C ALA A 92 -17.33 -16.67 -34.31
N THR A 93 -18.00 -16.07 -33.32
CA THR A 93 -19.36 -15.50 -33.48
C THR A 93 -19.37 -14.32 -34.46
N TYR A 94 -18.37 -13.43 -34.39
CA TYR A 94 -18.26 -12.27 -35.27
C TYR A 94 -17.92 -12.67 -36.72
N ALA A 95 -16.99 -13.61 -36.93
CA ALA A 95 -16.68 -14.15 -38.25
C ALA A 95 -17.89 -14.86 -38.86
N TRP A 96 -18.61 -15.68 -38.08
CA TRP A 96 -19.86 -16.29 -38.52
C TRP A 96 -20.90 -15.23 -38.89
N SER A 97 -21.05 -14.15 -38.11
CA SER A 97 -21.99 -13.07 -38.42
C SER A 97 -21.74 -12.44 -39.80
N ARG A 98 -20.46 -12.23 -40.18
CA ARG A 98 -20.04 -11.62 -41.43
C ARG A 98 -20.07 -12.54 -42.67
N LEU A 99 -20.28 -13.85 -42.52
CA LEU A 99 -20.49 -14.73 -43.68
C LEU A 99 -21.81 -14.38 -44.39
N THR A 100 -21.82 -14.46 -45.72
CA THR A 100 -23.06 -14.36 -46.52
C THR A 100 -24.02 -15.53 -46.22
N ALA A 101 -25.29 -15.40 -46.59
CA ALA A 101 -26.28 -16.47 -46.40
C ALA A 101 -25.88 -17.76 -47.15
N GLU A 102 -25.36 -17.64 -48.37
CA GLU A 102 -24.86 -18.75 -49.19
C GLU A 102 -23.67 -19.45 -48.51
N GLN A 103 -22.70 -18.68 -48.00
CA GLN A 103 -21.56 -19.24 -47.27
C GLN A 103 -22.02 -19.98 -46.00
N LYS A 104 -22.95 -19.40 -45.22
CA LYS A 104 -23.56 -20.04 -44.04
C LYS A 104 -24.22 -21.36 -44.41
N ALA A 105 -25.05 -21.38 -45.46
CA ALA A 105 -25.71 -22.58 -45.96
C ALA A 105 -24.69 -23.67 -46.36
N VAL A 106 -23.61 -23.32 -47.08
CA VAL A 106 -22.54 -24.26 -47.45
C VAL A 106 -21.79 -24.81 -46.22
N TYR A 107 -21.58 -24.02 -45.16
CA TYR A 107 -20.98 -24.53 -43.93
C TYR A 107 -21.96 -25.39 -43.12
N GLU A 108 -23.25 -25.06 -43.08
CA GLU A 108 -24.28 -25.86 -42.43
C GLU A 108 -24.52 -27.20 -43.14
N GLU A 109 -24.51 -27.22 -44.48
CA GLU A 109 -24.61 -28.47 -45.24
C GLU A 109 -23.38 -29.35 -44.99
N LYS A 110 -22.17 -28.77 -44.99
CA LYS A 110 -20.94 -29.50 -44.63
C LYS A 110 -20.96 -30.01 -43.19
N ALA A 111 -21.56 -29.29 -42.25
CA ALA A 111 -21.77 -29.76 -40.88
C ALA A 111 -22.80 -30.92 -40.82
N LYS A 112 -23.89 -30.84 -41.58
CA LYS A 112 -24.90 -31.92 -41.71
C LYS A 112 -24.27 -33.18 -42.33
N ALA A 113 -23.45 -33.04 -43.38
CA ALA A 113 -22.71 -34.14 -43.99
C ALA A 113 -21.67 -34.75 -43.03
N PHE A 114 -20.90 -33.93 -42.31
CA PHE A 114 -19.94 -34.38 -41.32
C PHE A 114 -20.61 -35.18 -40.17
N ASN A 115 -21.76 -34.71 -39.69
CA ASN A 115 -22.56 -35.40 -38.67
C ASN A 115 -23.23 -36.69 -39.20
N LYS A 116 -23.43 -36.82 -40.51
CA LYS A 116 -23.97 -38.04 -41.15
C LYS A 116 -22.90 -39.12 -41.37
N GLU A 117 -21.64 -38.72 -41.54
CA GLU A 117 -20.51 -39.64 -41.76
C GLU A 117 -19.74 -40.08 -40.50
N ASN A 118 -19.97 -39.42 -39.36
CA ASN A 118 -19.32 -39.75 -38.08
C ASN A 118 -20.37 -40.26 -37.09
N SER A 119 -20.04 -41.32 -36.33
CA SER A 119 -20.91 -41.73 -35.22
C SER A 119 -20.83 -40.73 -34.08
N ASP A 120 -21.88 -40.65 -33.25
CA ASP A 120 -21.90 -39.77 -32.06
C ASP A 120 -20.73 -40.02 -31.10
N ALA A 121 -20.13 -41.22 -31.12
CA ALA A 121 -18.93 -41.53 -30.35
C ALA A 121 -17.70 -40.77 -30.89
N GLN A 122 -17.52 -40.74 -32.22
CA GLN A 122 -16.43 -40.00 -32.87
C GLN A 122 -16.61 -38.48 -32.71
N ILE A 123 -17.83 -37.98 -32.87
CA ILE A 123 -18.17 -36.56 -32.66
C ILE A 123 -17.88 -36.17 -31.20
N ARG A 124 -18.31 -36.98 -30.22
CA ARG A 124 -18.00 -36.76 -28.79
C ARG A 124 -16.49 -36.79 -28.53
N HIS A 125 -15.74 -37.74 -29.08
CA HIS A 125 -14.29 -37.84 -28.89
C HIS A 125 -13.52 -36.64 -29.47
N LEU A 126 -13.88 -36.18 -30.67
CA LEU A 126 -13.33 -34.96 -31.25
C LEU A 126 -13.69 -33.72 -30.41
N GLY A 127 -14.95 -33.60 -29.98
CA GLY A 127 -15.40 -32.52 -29.11
C GLY A 127 -14.73 -32.49 -27.72
N ILE A 128 -14.30 -33.64 -27.19
CA ILE A 128 -13.48 -33.72 -25.97
C ILE A 128 -12.07 -33.22 -26.25
N ASN A 129 -11.41 -33.69 -27.31
CA ASN A 129 -10.03 -33.32 -27.63
C ASN A 129 -9.88 -31.83 -28.02
N VAL A 130 -10.85 -31.27 -28.76
CA VAL A 130 -10.89 -29.82 -29.05
C VAL A 130 -11.03 -29.01 -27.76
N ARG A 131 -11.94 -29.39 -26.85
CA ARG A 131 -12.08 -28.73 -25.53
C ARG A 131 -10.80 -28.84 -24.69
N ARG A 132 -10.17 -30.02 -24.63
CA ARG A 132 -8.91 -30.24 -23.89
C ARG A 132 -7.78 -29.35 -24.43
N ARG A 133 -7.65 -29.23 -25.75
CA ARG A 133 -6.65 -28.36 -26.41
C ARG A 133 -6.95 -26.87 -26.23
N ALA A 134 -8.22 -26.47 -26.27
CA ALA A 134 -8.65 -25.09 -26.00
C ALA A 134 -8.35 -24.68 -24.55
N SER A 135 -8.72 -25.49 -23.55
CA SER A 135 -8.43 -25.22 -22.14
C SER A 135 -6.93 -25.11 -21.85
N HIS A 136 -6.10 -25.96 -22.46
CA HIS A 136 -4.64 -25.87 -22.33
C HIS A 136 -4.06 -24.59 -22.98
N LEU A 137 -4.60 -24.14 -24.11
CA LEU A 137 -4.21 -22.86 -24.72
C LEU A 137 -4.67 -21.66 -23.88
N ALA A 138 -5.88 -21.68 -23.34
CA ALA A 138 -6.39 -20.67 -22.42
C ALA A 138 -5.54 -20.59 -21.13
N GLY A 139 -5.14 -21.74 -20.57
CA GLY A 139 -4.20 -21.79 -19.43
C GLY A 139 -2.84 -21.14 -19.74
N LYS A 140 -2.27 -21.39 -20.93
CA LYS A 140 -1.02 -20.76 -21.37
C LYS A 140 -1.17 -19.26 -21.65
N ALA A 141 -2.31 -18.81 -22.18
CA ALA A 141 -2.63 -17.39 -22.31
C ALA A 141 -2.73 -16.71 -20.93
N ASN A 142 -3.55 -17.25 -20.03
CA ASN A 142 -3.74 -16.72 -18.67
C ASN A 142 -2.43 -16.66 -17.87
N SER A 143 -1.53 -17.64 -18.04
CA SER A 143 -0.18 -17.61 -17.45
C SER A 143 0.67 -16.45 -17.97
N LYS A 144 0.64 -16.17 -19.29
CA LYS A 144 1.29 -14.97 -19.86
C LYS A 144 0.69 -13.68 -19.30
N TYR A 145 -0.64 -13.53 -19.26
CA TYR A 145 -1.28 -12.33 -18.68
C TYR A 145 -0.94 -12.14 -17.20
N ALA A 146 -0.98 -13.21 -16.39
CA ALA A 146 -0.63 -13.15 -14.98
C ALA A 146 0.83 -12.71 -14.75
N SER A 147 1.77 -13.19 -15.57
CA SER A 147 3.18 -12.78 -15.48
C SER A 147 3.42 -11.34 -15.95
N ALA A 148 2.80 -10.91 -17.06
CA ALA A 148 2.84 -9.53 -17.54
C ALA A 148 2.26 -8.56 -16.49
N TYR A 149 1.07 -8.85 -15.96
CA TYR A 149 0.42 -8.09 -14.91
C TYR A 149 1.25 -8.05 -13.61
N ALA A 150 1.92 -9.14 -13.23
CA ALA A 150 2.82 -9.16 -12.08
C ALA A 150 4.06 -8.27 -12.28
N ILE A 151 4.65 -8.25 -13.49
CA ILE A 151 5.76 -7.36 -13.85
C ILE A 151 5.30 -5.90 -13.83
N GLU A 152 4.13 -5.61 -14.40
CA GLU A 152 3.54 -4.27 -14.46
C GLU A 152 3.23 -3.71 -13.06
N LYS A 153 2.57 -4.51 -12.22
CA LYS A 153 2.30 -4.23 -10.80
C LYS A 153 3.60 -4.00 -10.01
N ARG A 154 4.68 -4.71 -10.33
CA ARG A 154 6.02 -4.51 -9.73
C ARG A 154 6.69 -3.22 -10.18
N LYS A 155 6.64 -2.87 -11.48
CA LYS A 155 7.11 -1.56 -11.98
C LYS A 155 6.41 -0.40 -11.27
N ARG A 156 5.09 -0.48 -11.10
CA ARG A 156 4.26 0.55 -10.47
C ARG A 156 4.53 0.70 -8.98
N ARG A 157 4.63 -0.41 -8.22
CA ARG A 157 5.09 -0.37 -6.82
C ARG A 157 6.45 0.30 -6.71
N ASN A 158 7.42 -0.08 -7.54
CA ASN A 158 8.74 0.57 -7.57
C ASN A 158 8.67 2.07 -7.91
N SER A 159 7.69 2.51 -8.72
CA SER A 159 7.49 3.91 -9.08
C SER A 159 6.89 4.72 -7.93
N MET A 160 5.87 4.20 -7.24
CA MET A 160 5.30 4.83 -6.05
C MET A 160 6.31 4.88 -4.90
N GLU A 161 7.02 3.79 -4.61
CA GLU A 161 8.10 3.78 -3.62
C GLU A 161 9.19 4.80 -3.96
N LYS A 162 9.54 5.01 -5.24
CA LYS A 162 10.46 6.08 -5.65
C LYS A 162 9.90 7.48 -5.35
N ARG A 163 8.61 7.74 -5.66
CA ARG A 163 7.95 9.02 -5.37
C ARG A 163 7.89 9.31 -3.86
N GLU A 164 7.49 8.32 -3.06
CA GLU A 164 7.43 8.43 -1.59
C GLU A 164 8.82 8.64 -0.97
N ARG A 165 9.82 7.85 -1.39
CA ARG A 165 11.21 8.03 -0.95
C ARG A 165 11.76 9.41 -1.34
N TRP A 166 11.36 9.95 -2.49
CA TRP A 166 11.77 11.30 -2.94
C TRP A 166 11.09 12.42 -2.14
N SER A 167 9.78 12.34 -1.88
CA SER A 167 9.09 13.30 -1.00
C SER A 167 9.65 13.22 0.41
N SER A 168 9.70 12.04 1.02
CA SER A 168 10.24 11.82 2.37
C SER A 168 11.70 12.32 2.49
N LYS A 169 12.54 12.11 1.46
CA LYS A 169 13.88 12.69 1.41
C LYS A 169 13.86 14.22 1.32
N LYS A 170 12.99 14.82 0.50
CA LYS A 170 12.85 16.28 0.36
C LYS A 170 12.33 16.94 1.64
N ASP A 171 11.35 16.33 2.28
CA ASP A 171 10.74 16.78 3.53
C ASP A 171 11.74 16.63 4.69
N LYS A 172 12.50 15.52 4.74
CA LYS A 172 13.62 15.38 5.67
C LYS A 172 14.71 16.41 5.40
N GLN A 173 15.14 16.62 4.15
CA GLN A 173 16.15 17.64 3.83
C GLN A 173 15.70 19.05 4.27
N LYS A 174 14.42 19.39 4.10
CA LYS A 174 13.85 20.64 4.63
C LYS A 174 13.90 20.72 6.15
N ALA A 175 13.58 19.63 6.86
CA ALA A 175 13.66 19.58 8.32
C ALA A 175 15.11 19.66 8.83
N ASP A 176 16.03 18.91 8.22
CA ASP A 176 17.46 18.92 8.53
C ASP A 176 18.06 20.32 8.29
N ALA A 177 17.70 21.01 7.20
CA ALA A 177 18.17 22.36 6.91
C ALA A 177 17.52 23.45 7.79
N ALA A 178 16.24 23.31 8.15
CA ALA A 178 15.61 24.20 9.13
C ALA A 178 16.23 24.04 10.52
N ARG A 179 16.62 22.81 10.88
CA ARG A 179 17.38 22.53 12.10
C ARG A 179 18.79 23.14 12.04
N LEU A 180 19.53 22.94 10.95
CA LEU A 180 20.85 23.56 10.75
C LEU A 180 20.78 25.10 10.79
N ALA A 181 19.74 25.72 10.23
CA ALA A 181 19.56 27.15 10.30
C ALA A 181 19.40 27.68 11.74
N ILE A 182 18.80 26.89 12.63
CA ILE A 182 18.68 27.20 14.06
C ILE A 182 20.00 26.91 14.79
N GLU A 183 20.56 25.70 14.64
CA GLU A 183 21.77 25.26 15.34
C GLU A 183 23.00 26.11 15.00
N CYS A 184 23.17 26.48 13.72
CA CYS A 184 24.27 27.31 13.25
C CYS A 184 24.00 28.82 13.37
N LYS A 185 22.90 29.27 14.02
CA LYS A 185 22.50 30.69 14.14
C LYS A 185 22.51 31.43 12.79
N MET A 186 21.82 30.89 11.79
CA MET A 186 21.75 31.50 10.46
C MET A 186 21.30 32.97 10.53
N PRO A 187 21.98 33.90 9.85
CA PRO A 187 21.56 35.30 9.77
C PRO A 187 20.08 35.42 9.39
N VAL A 188 19.36 36.32 10.07
CA VAL A 188 17.93 36.55 9.84
C VAL A 188 17.77 37.59 8.74
N TRP A 189 16.97 37.28 7.71
CA TRP A 189 16.69 38.23 6.63
C TRP A 189 16.08 39.52 7.21
N PRO A 190 16.66 40.70 6.92
CA PRO A 190 16.24 41.94 7.55
C PRO A 190 14.84 42.35 7.10
N GLN A 191 14.12 42.97 8.02
CA GLN A 191 12.75 43.41 7.78
C GLN A 191 12.75 44.66 6.89
N THR A 192 11.83 44.73 5.94
CA THR A 192 11.67 45.90 5.05
C THR A 192 11.38 47.17 5.86
N GLY A 193 11.73 48.36 5.35
CA GLY A 193 11.54 49.64 6.05
C GLY A 193 10.16 49.82 6.70
N PHE A 194 9.07 49.48 6.00
CA PHE A 194 7.71 49.51 6.57
C PHE A 194 7.53 48.62 7.82
N VAL A 195 8.22 47.48 7.91
CA VAL A 195 8.11 46.54 9.03
C VAL A 195 9.00 46.96 10.20
N GLU A 196 10.15 47.61 9.93
CA GLU A 196 10.95 48.30 10.96
C GLU A 196 10.14 49.45 11.58
N PHE A 197 9.56 50.32 10.74
CA PHE A 197 8.60 51.35 11.15
C PHE A 197 7.39 50.75 11.91
N PHE A 198 6.76 49.69 11.40
CA PHE A 198 5.63 49.06 12.07
C PHE A 198 6.00 48.56 13.47
N ARG A 199 7.20 48.00 13.65
CA ARG A 199 7.67 47.57 14.97
C ARG A 199 7.79 48.78 15.92
N GLU A 200 8.31 49.91 15.48
CA GLU A 200 8.42 51.13 16.29
C GLU A 200 7.06 51.76 16.59
N PHE A 201 6.23 51.96 15.56
CA PHE A 201 4.84 52.39 15.69
C PHE A 201 4.05 51.49 16.65
N SER A 202 4.25 50.17 16.60
CA SER A 202 3.56 49.22 17.50
C SER A 202 3.96 49.31 18.98
N LYS A 203 5.05 50.02 19.32
CA LYS A 203 5.43 50.30 20.72
C LYS A 203 4.72 51.55 21.27
N THR A 204 4.45 52.54 20.43
CA THR A 204 3.81 53.80 20.81
C THR A 204 2.30 53.82 20.56
N TYR A 205 1.80 52.91 19.71
CA TYR A 205 0.39 52.79 19.39
C TYR A 205 -0.43 52.19 20.54
N THR A 206 -1.19 53.05 21.22
CA THR A 206 -2.12 52.70 22.31
C THR A 206 -3.59 52.56 21.84
N GLY A 207 -3.88 52.80 20.56
CA GLY A 207 -5.24 52.89 20.04
C GLY A 207 -5.99 51.56 19.95
N GLY A 208 -7.30 51.56 20.25
CA GLY A 208 -8.16 50.39 20.05
C GLY A 208 -8.28 50.03 18.56
N GLY A 209 -7.70 48.88 18.15
CA GLY A 209 -7.76 48.44 16.76
C GLY A 209 -6.72 47.36 16.42
N ARG A 210 -6.49 47.13 15.11
CA ARG A 210 -5.40 46.27 14.62
C ARG A 210 -4.18 47.16 14.30
N PRO A 211 -3.07 47.11 15.06
CA PRO A 211 -1.95 48.06 14.90
C PRO A 211 -1.38 48.11 13.47
N ALA A 212 -1.34 46.97 12.77
CA ALA A 212 -0.84 46.89 11.39
C ALA A 212 -1.68 47.70 10.38
N VAL A 213 -2.96 47.93 10.64
CA VAL A 213 -3.83 48.75 9.77
C VAL A 213 -3.58 50.24 10.03
N ALA A 214 -3.44 50.64 11.29
CA ALA A 214 -3.07 52.01 11.65
C ALA A 214 -1.67 52.36 11.11
N ALA A 215 -0.69 51.46 11.30
CA ALA A 215 0.65 51.63 10.73
C ALA A 215 0.65 51.71 9.20
N ALA A 216 -0.18 50.93 8.50
CA ALA A 216 -0.29 50.99 7.04
C ALA A 216 -0.93 52.30 6.51
N ARG A 217 -1.59 53.08 7.37
CA ARG A 217 -2.08 54.44 7.07
C ARG A 217 -1.00 55.48 7.41
N ALA A 218 -0.48 55.44 8.63
CA ALA A 218 0.61 56.30 9.09
C ALA A 218 1.87 56.21 8.20
N TRP A 219 2.20 55.03 7.65
CA TRP A 219 3.30 54.85 6.69
C TRP A 219 3.05 55.51 5.32
N LYS A 220 1.78 55.70 4.91
CA LYS A 220 1.46 56.46 3.69
C LYS A 220 1.59 57.96 3.95
N GLU A 221 1.06 58.40 5.09
CA GLU A 221 1.03 59.78 5.58
C GLU A 221 2.43 60.31 5.98
N LEU A 222 3.35 59.41 6.35
CA LEU A 222 4.75 59.72 6.67
C LEU A 222 5.43 60.53 5.55
N PRO A 223 6.19 61.60 5.82
CA PRO A 223 6.94 62.29 4.78
C PRO A 223 7.98 61.37 4.13
N ASP A 224 8.24 61.54 2.83
CA ASP A 224 9.12 60.64 2.07
C ASP A 224 10.57 60.62 2.57
N GLU A 225 11.00 61.67 3.28
CA GLU A 225 12.27 61.75 4.01
C GLU A 225 12.36 60.71 5.14
N GLU A 226 11.30 60.53 5.93
CA GLU A 226 11.24 59.48 6.94
C GLU A 226 11.07 58.09 6.33
N LYS A 227 10.29 57.97 5.24
CA LYS A 227 10.24 56.71 4.47
C LYS A 227 11.65 56.36 3.96
N ALA A 228 12.43 57.35 3.51
CA ALA A 228 13.81 57.20 3.08
C ALA A 228 14.74 56.81 4.24
N ARG A 229 14.57 57.35 5.47
CA ARG A 229 15.30 56.90 6.67
C ARG A 229 15.17 55.38 6.84
N TYR A 230 13.93 54.87 6.93
CA TYR A 230 13.68 53.44 7.11
C TYR A 230 14.12 52.57 5.92
N ASN A 231 14.00 53.08 4.69
CA ASN A 231 14.46 52.36 3.50
C ASN A 231 16.00 52.32 3.38
N ASN A 232 16.70 53.38 3.78
CA ASN A 232 18.16 53.45 3.82
C ASN A 232 18.73 52.56 4.92
N GLU A 233 18.12 52.59 6.11
CA GLU A 233 18.46 51.66 7.21
C GLU A 233 18.25 50.21 6.76
N TYR A 234 17.12 49.90 6.12
CA TYR A 234 16.87 48.59 5.54
C TYR A 234 17.90 48.21 4.46
N ALA A 235 18.32 49.14 3.60
CA ALA A 235 19.36 48.90 2.60
C ALA A 235 20.76 48.71 3.21
N GLY A 236 21.04 49.32 4.37
CA GLY A 236 22.22 49.05 5.21
C GLY A 236 22.17 47.65 5.81
N LYS A 237 21.08 47.34 6.54
CA LYS A 237 20.80 46.02 7.13
C LYS A 237 20.83 44.90 6.07
N ARG A 238 20.31 45.13 4.86
CA ARG A 238 20.35 44.17 3.73
C ARG A 238 21.77 43.90 3.25
N ARG A 239 22.64 44.91 3.17
CA ARG A 239 24.07 44.72 2.85
C ARG A 239 24.76 43.91 3.94
N ALA A 240 24.68 44.36 5.19
CA ALA A 240 25.24 43.63 6.34
C ALA A 240 24.72 42.19 6.45
N TYR A 241 23.45 41.93 6.14
CA TYR A 241 22.90 40.58 6.04
C TYR A 241 23.57 39.75 4.93
N HIS A 242 23.79 40.30 3.74
CA HIS A 242 24.47 39.57 2.67
C HIS A 242 25.93 39.26 3.03
N ASP A 243 26.62 40.19 3.69
CA ASP A 243 27.99 40.00 4.16
C ASP A 243 28.05 38.93 5.26
N GLN A 244 27.18 39.02 6.29
CA GLN A 244 27.04 37.99 7.33
C GLN A 244 26.62 36.63 6.76
N MET A 245 25.74 36.59 5.76
CA MET A 245 25.27 35.35 5.14
C MET A 245 26.37 34.72 4.27
N LYS A 246 27.23 35.53 3.64
CA LYS A 246 28.45 35.06 2.96
C LYS A 246 29.42 34.48 3.98
N GLU A 247 29.77 35.25 5.03
CA GLU A 247 30.66 34.83 6.10
C GLU A 247 30.18 33.54 6.79
N TRP A 248 28.88 33.45 7.09
CA TRP A 248 28.25 32.26 7.65
C TRP A 248 28.33 31.05 6.70
N THR A 249 28.14 31.28 5.39
CA THR A 249 28.29 30.24 4.36
C THR A 249 29.73 29.74 4.25
N GLU A 250 30.71 30.64 4.39
CA GLU A 250 32.14 30.32 4.25
C GLU A 250 32.74 29.72 5.53
N LYS A 251 32.45 30.28 6.71
CA LYS A 251 33.09 29.93 8.00
C LYS A 251 32.33 28.93 8.86
N VAL A 252 30.99 28.98 8.89
CA VAL A 252 30.18 28.21 9.86
C VAL A 252 29.67 26.89 9.28
N LEU A 253 29.48 26.82 7.96
CA LEU A 253 29.01 25.62 7.27
C LEU A 253 30.18 24.79 6.73
N SER A 254 30.25 23.53 7.18
CA SER A 254 31.06 22.50 6.51
C SER A 254 30.56 22.24 5.08
N ASP A 255 31.44 21.73 4.21
CA ASP A 255 31.14 21.55 2.78
C ASP A 255 29.87 20.71 2.54
N GLY A 256 29.67 19.66 3.35
CA GLY A 256 28.47 18.82 3.30
C GLY A 256 27.18 19.55 3.71
N GLN A 257 27.24 20.53 4.61
CA GLN A 257 26.08 21.35 4.97
C GLN A 257 25.80 22.42 3.89
N ARG A 258 26.85 23.02 3.28
CA ARG A 258 26.70 23.94 2.14
C ARG A 258 26.01 23.24 0.96
N ASP A 259 26.42 22.00 0.64
CA ASP A 259 25.83 21.17 -0.40
C ASP A 259 24.33 20.90 -0.17
N ILE A 260 23.91 20.60 1.06
CA ILE A 260 22.50 20.41 1.42
C ILE A 260 21.68 21.70 1.16
N LEU A 261 22.21 22.86 1.55
CA LEU A 261 21.54 24.16 1.36
C LEU A 261 21.50 24.59 -0.12
N LEU A 262 22.55 24.30 -0.88
CA LEU A 262 22.58 24.49 -2.34
C LEU A 262 21.50 23.62 -3.01
N LYS A 263 21.43 22.33 -2.67
CA LYS A 263 20.43 21.39 -3.19
C LYS A 263 19.00 21.81 -2.86
N LEU A 264 18.76 22.42 -1.70
CA LEU A 264 17.44 22.99 -1.37
C LEU A 264 17.13 24.26 -2.16
N LYS A 265 18.07 25.20 -2.30
CA LYS A 265 17.88 26.41 -3.14
C LYS A 265 17.59 26.04 -4.60
N VAL A 266 18.21 24.98 -5.13
CA VAL A 266 17.89 24.40 -6.44
C VAL A 266 16.47 23.82 -6.43
N LEU A 267 16.14 22.89 -5.51
CA LEU A 267 14.81 22.26 -5.42
C LEU A 267 13.64 23.24 -5.22
N GLU A 268 13.86 24.42 -4.65
CA GLU A 268 12.86 25.47 -4.51
C GLU A 268 12.72 26.29 -5.79
N LYS A 269 13.84 26.70 -6.42
CA LYS A 269 13.84 27.28 -7.77
C LYS A 269 13.14 26.35 -8.77
N ASP A 270 13.43 25.06 -8.76
CA ASP A 270 12.82 24.05 -9.63
C ASP A 270 11.29 23.97 -9.43
N THR A 271 10.80 24.05 -8.18
CA THR A 271 9.34 24.07 -7.95
C THR A 271 8.67 25.39 -8.32
N GLY A 272 9.37 26.52 -8.24
CA GLY A 272 8.90 27.81 -8.74
C GLY A 272 8.85 27.82 -10.27
N ALA A 273 9.92 27.37 -10.91
CA ALA A 273 10.03 27.19 -12.35
C ALA A 273 8.98 26.21 -12.87
N LEU A 274 8.75 25.08 -12.19
CA LEU A 274 7.70 24.13 -12.56
C LEU A 274 6.31 24.77 -12.51
N LYS A 275 5.97 25.53 -11.45
CA LYS A 275 4.69 26.26 -11.39
C LYS A 275 4.56 27.31 -12.50
N SER A 276 5.62 28.09 -12.75
CA SER A 276 5.71 29.03 -13.87
C SER A 276 5.45 28.31 -15.19
N ASN A 277 6.14 27.21 -15.44
CA ASN A 277 6.10 26.49 -16.70
C ASN A 277 4.75 25.79 -16.90
N LEU A 278 4.12 25.24 -15.85
CA LEU A 278 2.74 24.75 -15.92
C LEU A 278 1.73 25.89 -16.22
N THR A 279 1.98 27.11 -15.71
CA THR A 279 1.14 28.28 -16.00
C THR A 279 1.31 28.75 -17.45
N LYS A 280 2.56 28.77 -17.96
CA LYS A 280 2.87 29.05 -19.37
C LYS A 280 2.26 28.01 -20.30
N LEU A 281 2.45 26.72 -20.01
CA LEU A 281 1.88 25.59 -20.75
C LEU A 281 0.35 25.64 -20.80
N ALA A 282 -0.30 26.03 -19.70
CA ALA A 282 -1.76 26.24 -19.67
C ALA A 282 -2.21 27.39 -20.57
N ALA A 283 -1.44 28.48 -20.69
CA ALA A 283 -1.74 29.59 -21.58
C ALA A 283 -1.45 29.26 -23.06
N GLU A 284 -0.32 28.60 -23.32
CA GLU A 284 0.16 28.14 -24.63
C GLU A 284 -0.81 27.18 -25.30
N TYR A 285 -1.28 26.16 -24.56
CA TYR A 285 -2.30 25.23 -25.05
C TYR A 285 -3.73 25.78 -24.92
N HIS A 286 -3.90 27.07 -24.61
CA HIS A 286 -5.18 27.76 -24.45
C HIS A 286 -6.19 27.02 -23.56
N LYS A 287 -5.72 26.51 -22.42
CA LYS A 287 -6.57 25.80 -21.47
C LYS A 287 -7.68 26.73 -20.95
N PRO A 288 -8.96 26.33 -21.02
CA PRO A 288 -10.06 27.13 -20.48
C PRO A 288 -9.81 27.54 -19.03
N GLN A 289 -10.07 28.81 -18.71
CA GLN A 289 -9.93 29.32 -17.35
C GLN A 289 -11.16 28.98 -16.52
N TYR A 290 -10.95 28.50 -15.28
CA TYR A 290 -12.04 28.19 -14.37
C TYR A 290 -12.81 29.48 -14.00
N PRO A 291 -14.14 29.51 -14.10
CA PRO A 291 -14.92 30.72 -13.89
C PRO A 291 -14.79 31.22 -12.44
N GLN A 292 -14.85 32.54 -12.27
CA GLN A 292 -14.72 33.15 -10.95
C GLN A 292 -15.95 32.84 -10.09
N ALA A 293 -15.74 32.37 -8.87
CA ALA A 293 -16.83 32.13 -7.92
C ALA A 293 -17.66 33.41 -7.69
N PRO A 294 -18.97 33.32 -7.36
CA PRO A 294 -19.88 34.47 -7.32
C PRO A 294 -19.35 35.68 -6.54
N TYR A 295 -18.82 35.46 -5.34
CA TYR A 295 -18.19 36.51 -4.53
C TYR A 295 -16.92 37.09 -5.16
N SER A 296 -16.10 36.27 -5.84
CA SER A 296 -14.88 36.75 -6.51
C SER A 296 -15.21 37.63 -7.71
N ARG A 297 -16.25 37.28 -8.48
CA ARG A 297 -16.75 38.12 -9.57
C ARG A 297 -17.27 39.46 -9.04
N PHE A 298 -18.17 39.40 -8.05
CA PHE A 298 -18.65 40.61 -7.37
C PHE A 298 -17.47 41.44 -6.81
N TYR A 299 -16.46 40.82 -6.23
CA TYR A 299 -15.27 41.52 -5.73
C TYR A 299 -14.55 42.28 -6.85
N CYS A 300 -14.37 41.68 -8.03
CA CYS A 300 -13.79 42.36 -9.20
C CYS A 300 -14.66 43.53 -9.72
N GLU A 301 -15.99 43.36 -9.75
CA GLU A 301 -16.96 44.41 -10.11
C GLU A 301 -17.08 45.51 -9.03
N PHE A 302 -16.77 45.20 -7.77
CA PHE A 302 -16.75 46.15 -6.65
C PHE A 302 -15.46 46.98 -6.63
N ILE A 303 -14.28 46.37 -6.75
CA ILE A 303 -12.99 47.11 -6.69
C ILE A 303 -12.76 48.03 -7.89
N THR A 304 -13.47 47.84 -8.99
CA THR A 304 -13.44 48.77 -10.13
C THR A 304 -14.22 50.06 -9.87
N ASN A 305 -15.16 50.04 -8.92
CA ASN A 305 -15.99 51.19 -8.53
C ASN A 305 -15.63 51.77 -7.15
N TYR A 306 -14.86 51.04 -6.32
CA TYR A 306 -14.56 51.39 -4.93
C TYR A 306 -13.16 52.00 -4.76
N SER A 307 -13.11 53.29 -4.40
CA SER A 307 -11.88 54.07 -4.19
C SER A 307 -11.29 53.98 -2.77
N GLY A 308 -11.97 53.35 -1.82
CA GLY A 308 -11.56 53.31 -0.41
C GLY A 308 -10.37 52.38 -0.11
N SER A 309 -9.74 52.58 1.05
CA SER A 309 -8.47 51.91 1.41
C SER A 309 -8.57 50.43 1.80
N GLU A 310 -9.76 49.90 2.09
CA GLU A 310 -10.00 48.52 2.53
C GLU A 310 -11.02 47.76 1.65
N PRO A 311 -10.78 47.60 0.33
CA PRO A 311 -11.75 47.03 -0.61
C PRO A 311 -12.26 45.64 -0.21
N ALA A 312 -11.38 44.75 0.26
CA ALA A 312 -11.75 43.38 0.67
C ALA A 312 -12.70 43.33 1.88
N LYS A 313 -12.70 44.36 2.75
CA LYS A 313 -13.59 44.46 3.89
C LYS A 313 -14.93 45.07 3.50
N ALA A 314 -14.89 46.15 2.71
CA ALA A 314 -16.09 46.82 2.20
C ALA A 314 -16.90 45.90 1.28
N ALA A 315 -16.24 45.17 0.36
CA ALA A 315 -16.89 44.18 -0.49
C ALA A 315 -17.51 43.04 0.32
N LEU A 316 -16.89 42.59 1.42
CA LEU A 316 -17.47 41.53 2.25
C LEU A 316 -18.67 42.01 3.08
N ALA A 317 -18.78 43.32 3.36
CA ALA A 317 -19.97 43.93 3.94
C ALA A 317 -21.07 44.07 2.87
N ALA A 318 -20.77 44.75 1.76
CA ALA A 318 -21.70 44.95 0.65
C ALA A 318 -22.25 43.61 0.11
N TRP A 319 -21.42 42.58 -0.05
CA TRP A 319 -21.89 41.24 -0.46
C TRP A 319 -22.87 40.61 0.54
N LYS A 320 -22.75 40.88 1.84
CA LYS A 320 -23.75 40.44 2.82
C LYS A 320 -25.04 41.24 2.67
N GLU A 321 -24.93 42.55 2.49
CA GLU A 321 -26.03 43.51 2.36
C GLU A 321 -26.84 43.37 1.06
N LEU A 322 -26.23 42.88 -0.04
CA LEU A 322 -26.94 42.57 -1.29
C LEU A 322 -28.23 41.79 -1.04
N SER A 323 -29.28 42.06 -1.81
CA SER A 323 -30.50 41.25 -1.82
C SER A 323 -30.24 39.78 -2.23
N ALA A 324 -31.23 38.92 -1.99
CA ALA A 324 -31.19 37.55 -2.49
C ALA A 324 -31.11 37.51 -4.03
N ASP A 325 -31.77 38.44 -4.71
CA ASP A 325 -31.87 38.50 -6.18
C ASP A 325 -30.57 38.99 -6.82
N GLU A 326 -29.88 39.96 -6.22
CA GLU A 326 -28.55 40.37 -6.65
C GLU A 326 -27.53 39.24 -6.46
N LYS A 327 -27.58 38.53 -5.33
CA LYS A 327 -26.78 37.30 -5.11
C LYS A 327 -27.15 36.21 -6.13
N ALA A 328 -28.41 36.08 -6.51
CA ALA A 328 -28.87 35.13 -7.51
C ALA A 328 -28.31 35.47 -8.91
N ARG A 329 -28.23 36.75 -9.30
CA ARG A 329 -27.57 37.18 -10.56
C ARG A 329 -26.12 36.69 -10.65
N TYR A 330 -25.31 36.90 -9.60
CA TYR A 330 -23.93 36.41 -9.55
C TYR A 330 -23.84 34.88 -9.57
N THR A 331 -24.77 34.20 -8.91
CA THR A 331 -24.81 32.73 -8.80
C THR A 331 -25.24 32.08 -10.12
N ALA A 332 -26.24 32.63 -10.81
CA ALA A 332 -26.71 32.18 -12.12
C ALA A 332 -25.66 32.43 -13.22
N SER A 333 -24.97 33.58 -13.16
CA SER A 333 -23.84 33.89 -14.05
C SER A 333 -22.73 32.83 -13.89
N PHE A 334 -22.29 32.55 -12.65
CA PHE A 334 -21.31 31.49 -12.38
C PHE A 334 -21.79 30.11 -12.83
N ALA A 335 -23.06 29.75 -12.62
CA ALA A 335 -23.61 28.46 -13.06
C ALA A 335 -23.59 28.31 -14.59
N SER A 336 -23.93 29.36 -15.32
CA SER A 336 -23.88 29.40 -16.79
C SER A 336 -22.44 29.28 -17.31
N GLU A 337 -21.51 30.06 -16.75
CA GLU A 337 -20.09 30.00 -17.11
C GLU A 337 -19.45 28.66 -16.72
N MET A 338 -19.89 28.04 -15.62
CA MET A 338 -19.44 26.70 -15.20
C MET A 338 -19.95 25.61 -16.17
N LYS A 339 -21.16 25.76 -16.73
CA LYS A 339 -21.66 24.89 -17.82
C LYS A 339 -20.82 25.06 -19.09
N ASN A 340 -20.52 26.30 -19.48
CA ASN A 340 -19.68 26.60 -20.64
C ASN A 340 -18.24 26.09 -20.47
N TYR A 341 -17.62 26.33 -19.32
CA TYR A 341 -16.29 25.81 -18.98
C TYR A 341 -16.22 24.28 -19.05
N ARG A 342 -17.25 23.56 -18.56
CA ARG A 342 -17.29 22.09 -18.66
C ARG A 342 -17.28 21.63 -20.12
N LYS A 343 -18.04 22.28 -21.00
CA LYS A 343 -18.04 22.02 -22.45
C LYS A 343 -16.66 22.30 -23.05
N LEU A 344 -16.13 23.51 -22.86
CA LEU A 344 -14.82 23.92 -23.39
C LEU A 344 -13.67 23.06 -22.86
N MET A 345 -13.72 22.60 -21.60
CA MET A 345 -12.73 21.67 -21.05
C MET A 345 -12.82 20.28 -21.66
N GLY A 346 -14.02 19.81 -22.00
CA GLY A 346 -14.22 18.58 -22.77
C GLY A 346 -13.55 18.69 -24.14
N GLU A 347 -13.95 19.69 -24.93
CA GLU A 347 -13.39 20.00 -26.25
C GLU A 347 -11.86 20.18 -26.22
N TRP A 348 -11.34 20.91 -25.22
CA TRP A 348 -9.91 21.07 -24.99
C TRP A 348 -9.22 19.74 -24.68
N SER A 349 -9.81 18.89 -23.83
CA SER A 349 -9.23 17.58 -23.49
C SER A 349 -9.20 16.63 -24.68
N SER A 350 -10.27 16.58 -25.49
CA SER A 350 -10.30 15.84 -26.75
C SER A 350 -9.26 16.36 -27.75
N LYS A 351 -9.05 17.68 -27.82
CA LYS A 351 -7.99 18.30 -28.64
C LYS A 351 -6.58 17.93 -28.15
N MET A 352 -6.36 17.87 -26.84
CA MET A 352 -5.06 17.44 -26.29
C MET A 352 -4.79 15.96 -26.62
N LEU A 353 -5.76 15.07 -26.41
CA LEU A 353 -5.64 13.64 -26.70
C LEU A 353 -5.41 13.37 -28.20
N SER A 354 -6.25 13.94 -29.07
CA SER A 354 -6.10 13.79 -30.54
C SER A 354 -4.80 14.39 -31.09
N GLY A 355 -4.25 15.41 -30.43
CA GLY A 355 -2.93 15.96 -30.74
C GLY A 355 -1.75 15.21 -30.11
N GLY A 356 -1.96 14.11 -29.38
CA GLY A 356 -0.92 13.35 -28.70
C GLY A 356 -0.34 13.99 -27.42
N ASN A 357 -0.93 15.09 -26.95
CA ASN A 357 -0.45 15.88 -25.80
C ASN A 357 -1.01 15.36 -24.46
N GLU A 358 -0.98 14.05 -24.25
CA GLU A 358 -1.45 13.43 -22.99
C GLU A 358 -0.58 13.82 -21.78
N ASP A 359 0.70 14.08 -22.02
CA ASP A 359 1.62 14.58 -21.00
C ASP A 359 1.21 15.99 -20.51
N VAL A 360 0.66 16.83 -21.39
CA VAL A 360 0.08 18.14 -21.03
C VAL A 360 -1.14 17.96 -20.13
N LEU A 361 -2.02 16.99 -20.42
CA LEU A 361 -3.16 16.68 -19.55
C LEU A 361 -2.71 16.23 -18.16
N THR A 362 -1.84 15.23 -18.08
CA THR A 362 -1.35 14.69 -16.80
C THR A 362 -0.53 15.70 -15.98
N LYS A 363 0.13 16.66 -16.64
CA LYS A 363 0.81 17.81 -16.00
C LYS A 363 -0.17 18.89 -15.51
N LEU A 364 -1.22 19.20 -16.27
CA LEU A 364 -2.14 20.32 -16.02
C LEU A 364 -3.41 19.95 -15.24
N THR A 365 -3.64 18.67 -14.92
CA THR A 365 -4.71 18.24 -13.99
C THR A 365 -4.14 17.97 -12.58
N PRO A 366 -4.49 18.75 -11.54
CA PRO A 366 -4.02 18.52 -10.18
C PRO A 366 -4.65 17.26 -9.56
N VAL A 367 -3.92 16.14 -9.63
CA VAL A 367 -4.33 14.78 -9.21
C VAL A 367 -4.94 14.68 -7.79
N THR A 368 -4.68 15.65 -6.91
CA THR A 368 -4.88 15.51 -5.46
C THR A 368 -5.84 16.51 -4.79
N ARG A 369 -6.52 17.40 -5.53
CA ARG A 369 -7.37 18.46 -4.89
C ARG A 369 -8.70 18.84 -5.55
N MET A 370 -9.16 18.16 -6.58
CA MET A 370 -10.60 18.23 -6.89
C MET A 370 -11.36 17.41 -5.84
N ASN A 371 -12.40 17.99 -5.21
CA ASN A 371 -13.50 17.19 -4.67
C ASN A 371 -13.89 16.20 -5.76
N ARG A 372 -13.92 14.88 -5.46
CA ARG A 372 -14.11 13.80 -6.45
C ARG A 372 -14.95 14.28 -7.64
N PRO A 373 -14.33 14.58 -8.79
CA PRO A 373 -15.10 14.75 -10.00
C PRO A 373 -15.80 13.42 -10.21
N THR A 374 -17.12 13.42 -10.33
CA THR A 374 -17.92 12.30 -10.81
C THR A 374 -17.20 11.72 -12.03
N LEU A 375 -16.57 10.54 -11.87
CA LEU A 375 -15.35 10.20 -12.64
C LEU A 375 -15.67 10.06 -14.13
N TYR A 376 -15.55 11.15 -14.89
CA TYR A 376 -15.83 11.23 -16.32
C TYR A 376 -17.00 10.33 -16.76
N GLY A 377 -18.21 10.64 -16.26
CA GLY A 377 -19.43 9.88 -16.58
C GLY A 377 -19.79 8.75 -15.63
N MET A 378 -18.96 8.42 -14.62
CA MET A 378 -19.28 7.39 -13.63
C MET A 378 -20.63 7.68 -12.94
N PRO A 379 -21.62 6.76 -13.00
CA PRO A 379 -22.90 6.95 -12.34
C PRO A 379 -22.77 7.15 -10.82
N GLU A 380 -23.67 7.94 -10.26
CA GLU A 380 -23.76 8.12 -8.81
C GLU A 380 -24.61 7.01 -8.17
N GLN A 381 -24.24 6.56 -6.97
CA GLN A 381 -25.04 5.57 -6.25
C GLN A 381 -26.43 6.15 -5.91
N PRO A 382 -27.52 5.41 -6.14
CA PRO A 382 -28.86 5.93 -5.94
C PRO A 382 -29.10 6.30 -4.47
N ALA A 383 -29.85 7.39 -4.27
CA ALA A 383 -30.26 7.81 -2.93
C ALA A 383 -31.04 6.68 -2.25
N SER A 384 -30.57 6.24 -1.07
CA SER A 384 -31.23 5.18 -0.30
C SER A 384 -32.62 5.62 0.18
N PRO A 385 -33.52 4.70 0.56
CA PRO A 385 -34.93 5.03 0.84
C PRO A 385 -35.10 6.17 1.87
N TYR A 386 -34.28 6.14 2.93
CA TYR A 386 -34.24 7.22 3.92
C TYR A 386 -33.68 8.55 3.36
N ILE A 387 -32.70 8.51 2.46
CA ILE A 387 -32.14 9.73 1.86
C ILE A 387 -33.16 10.37 0.90
N ARG A 388 -33.90 9.58 0.11
CA ARG A 388 -35.04 10.06 -0.69
C ARG A 388 -36.09 10.72 0.19
N PHE A 389 -36.58 9.98 1.18
CA PHE A 389 -37.55 10.52 2.13
C PHE A 389 -37.04 11.80 2.80
N SER A 390 -35.78 11.86 3.22
CA SER A 390 -35.16 13.06 3.80
C SER A 390 -35.08 14.24 2.83
N GLN A 391 -34.81 13.98 1.54
CA GLN A 391 -34.83 15.00 0.48
C GLN A 391 -36.24 15.50 0.17
N GLU A 392 -37.26 14.63 0.26
CA GLU A 392 -38.67 14.96 0.03
C GLU A 392 -39.25 15.73 1.22
N PHE A 393 -39.04 15.23 2.44
CA PHE A 393 -39.39 15.86 3.69
C PHE A 393 -38.73 17.24 3.82
N ALA A 394 -37.51 17.44 3.30
CA ALA A 394 -36.87 18.75 3.24
C ALA A 394 -37.55 19.76 2.30
N LYS A 395 -38.41 19.33 1.37
CA LYS A 395 -39.22 20.24 0.52
C LYS A 395 -40.45 20.76 1.27
N THR A 396 -41.00 19.99 2.20
CA THR A 396 -42.27 20.28 2.90
C THR A 396 -42.07 20.74 4.35
N TYR A 397 -40.91 20.49 4.95
CA TYR A 397 -40.61 20.84 6.34
C TYR A 397 -40.34 22.34 6.53
N THR A 398 -41.30 23.05 7.12
CA THR A 398 -41.22 24.48 7.49
C THR A 398 -40.75 24.72 8.93
N GLY A 399 -40.43 23.66 9.69
CA GLY A 399 -40.16 23.75 11.13
C GLY A 399 -38.82 24.42 11.48
N GLY A 400 -38.82 25.18 12.58
CA GLY A 400 -37.60 25.75 13.15
C GLY A 400 -36.72 24.68 13.81
N GLY A 401 -35.89 23.98 13.02
CA GLY A 401 -35.04 22.91 13.55
C GLY A 401 -34.09 22.29 12.54
N SER A 402 -33.34 21.27 12.99
CA SER A 402 -32.47 20.48 12.11
C SER A 402 -33.33 19.52 11.29
N VAL A 403 -33.57 19.87 10.02
CA VAL A 403 -34.37 19.10 9.05
C VAL A 403 -34.04 17.61 9.07
N SER A 404 -32.75 17.26 9.12
CA SER A 404 -32.27 15.87 9.14
C SER A 404 -32.64 15.09 10.40
N ARG A 405 -32.86 15.76 11.55
CA ARG A 405 -33.40 15.11 12.77
C ARG A 405 -34.90 14.89 12.66
N ALA A 406 -35.62 15.89 12.14
CA ALA A 406 -37.06 15.80 11.91
C ALA A 406 -37.39 14.69 10.90
N ALA A 407 -36.65 14.64 9.77
CA ALA A 407 -36.74 13.57 8.79
C ALA A 407 -36.42 12.19 9.39
N LEU A 408 -35.36 12.06 10.20
CA LEU A 408 -35.05 10.78 10.87
C LEU A 408 -36.16 10.34 11.84
N SER A 409 -36.81 11.29 12.54
CA SER A 409 -37.93 10.98 13.44
C SER A 409 -39.18 10.58 12.67
N ALA A 410 -39.53 11.31 11.61
CA ALA A 410 -40.66 11.00 10.76
C ALA A 410 -40.48 9.63 10.07
N TRP A 411 -39.31 9.37 9.49
CA TRP A 411 -38.97 8.08 8.90
C TRP A 411 -39.09 6.92 9.91
N LYS A 412 -38.77 7.13 11.19
CA LYS A 412 -38.98 6.10 12.22
C LYS A 412 -40.47 5.86 12.51
N ALA A 413 -41.30 6.90 12.52
CA ALA A 413 -42.73 6.81 12.82
C ALA A 413 -43.58 6.21 11.67
N ILE A 414 -43.19 6.44 10.41
CA ILE A 414 -43.90 5.96 9.22
C ILE A 414 -43.99 4.41 9.21
N PRO A 415 -45.17 3.79 9.00
CA PRO A 415 -45.32 2.33 8.95
C PRO A 415 -44.62 1.71 7.73
N LEU A 416 -44.29 0.41 7.79
CA LEU A 416 -43.46 -0.24 6.75
C LEU A 416 -44.07 -0.15 5.34
N LYS A 417 -45.41 -0.25 5.24
CA LYS A 417 -46.16 -0.13 3.97
C LYS A 417 -46.03 1.25 3.30
N GLU A 418 -45.85 2.31 4.07
CA GLU A 418 -45.61 3.66 3.55
C GLU A 418 -44.13 3.92 3.22
N LYS A 419 -43.21 3.08 3.71
CA LYS A 419 -41.81 3.07 3.26
C LYS A 419 -41.62 2.31 1.95
N GLU A 420 -42.52 1.38 1.65
CA GLU A 420 -42.45 0.45 0.51
C GLU A 420 -42.21 1.15 -0.84
N PRO A 421 -42.84 2.29 -1.19
CA PRO A 421 -42.52 3.03 -2.42
C PRO A 421 -41.05 3.46 -2.50
N PHE A 422 -40.50 4.03 -1.42
CA PHE A 422 -39.10 4.46 -1.35
C PHE A 422 -38.10 3.29 -1.45
N TYR A 423 -38.50 2.09 -1.02
CA TYR A 423 -37.73 0.86 -1.24
C TYR A 423 -37.80 0.41 -2.70
N ASN A 424 -38.99 0.40 -3.31
CA ASN A 424 -39.19 -0.04 -4.68
C ASN A 424 -38.47 0.88 -5.70
N GLU A 425 -38.57 2.20 -5.54
CA GLU A 425 -37.76 3.16 -6.31
C GLU A 425 -36.26 2.94 -6.14
N TYR A 426 -35.79 2.79 -4.89
CA TYR A 426 -34.37 2.57 -4.63
C TYR A 426 -33.86 1.28 -5.29
N MET A 427 -34.67 0.22 -5.32
CA MET A 427 -34.32 -1.02 -6.02
C MET A 427 -34.28 -0.84 -7.54
N ALA A 428 -35.26 -0.15 -8.14
CA ALA A 428 -35.25 0.16 -9.57
C ALA A 428 -34.00 0.98 -9.97
N ASP A 429 -33.69 2.02 -9.20
CA ASP A 429 -32.54 2.88 -9.46
C ASP A 429 -31.20 2.20 -9.10
N CYS A 430 -31.21 1.16 -8.24
CA CYS A 430 -30.07 0.27 -8.06
C CYS A 430 -29.84 -0.62 -9.28
N GLU A 431 -30.90 -1.09 -9.96
CA GLU A 431 -30.72 -1.79 -11.23
C GLU A 431 -30.19 -0.87 -12.33
N GLU A 432 -30.72 0.36 -12.45
CA GLU A 432 -30.20 1.33 -13.42
C GLU A 432 -28.74 1.70 -13.12
N TYR A 433 -28.40 1.98 -11.86
CA TYR A 433 -27.01 2.19 -11.45
C TYR A 433 -26.12 0.98 -11.77
N CYS A 434 -26.58 -0.25 -11.55
CA CYS A 434 -25.83 -1.46 -11.89
C CYS A 434 -25.64 -1.62 -13.41
N LYS A 435 -26.64 -1.28 -14.23
CA LYS A 435 -26.52 -1.26 -15.70
C LYS A 435 -25.52 -0.18 -16.13
N GLY A 436 -25.68 1.04 -15.63
CA GLY A 436 -24.83 2.19 -15.94
C GLY A 436 -23.37 2.02 -15.51
N ILE A 437 -23.10 1.49 -14.31
CA ILE A 437 -21.71 1.30 -13.84
C ILE A 437 -21.01 0.20 -14.65
N VAL A 438 -21.74 -0.80 -15.15
CA VAL A 438 -21.19 -1.83 -16.05
C VAL A 438 -20.87 -1.25 -17.43
N GLU A 439 -21.73 -0.40 -18.01
CA GLU A 439 -21.40 0.27 -19.28
C GLU A 439 -20.27 1.29 -19.13
N TRP A 440 -20.24 2.06 -18.05
CA TRP A 440 -19.11 2.97 -17.75
C TRP A 440 -17.80 2.21 -17.53
N LEU A 441 -17.83 1.04 -16.87
CA LEU A 441 -16.66 0.17 -16.77
C LEU A 441 -16.22 -0.36 -18.14
N LYS A 442 -17.15 -0.74 -19.03
CA LYS A 442 -16.83 -1.15 -20.41
C LYS A 442 -16.21 0.00 -21.23
N GLU A 443 -16.73 1.22 -21.09
CA GLU A 443 -16.18 2.44 -21.71
C GLU A 443 -14.76 2.73 -21.20
N MET A 444 -14.58 2.75 -19.87
CA MET A 444 -13.28 2.94 -19.23
C MET A 444 -12.23 1.88 -19.64
N LEU A 445 -12.65 0.63 -19.89
CA LEU A 445 -11.77 -0.42 -20.43
C LEU A 445 -11.48 -0.20 -21.93
N ARG A 446 -12.49 0.16 -22.73
CA ARG A 446 -12.37 0.45 -24.17
C ARG A 446 -11.40 1.60 -24.46
N ASP A 447 -11.39 2.61 -23.60
CA ASP A 447 -10.50 3.76 -23.69
C ASP A 447 -9.09 3.51 -23.13
N GLY A 448 -8.79 2.27 -22.69
CA GLY A 448 -7.51 1.93 -22.05
C GLY A 448 -7.31 2.55 -20.66
N ARG A 449 -8.35 3.17 -20.05
CA ARG A 449 -8.29 3.90 -18.78
C ARG A 449 -8.24 2.98 -17.53
N GLU A 450 -7.77 1.73 -17.68
CA GLU A 450 -7.71 0.70 -16.63
C GLU A 450 -7.05 1.18 -15.33
N ASP A 451 -6.01 2.00 -15.45
CA ASP A 451 -5.22 2.48 -14.33
C ASP A 451 -6.03 3.37 -13.39
N THR A 452 -6.96 4.16 -13.94
CA THR A 452 -7.88 4.98 -13.16
C THR A 452 -8.87 4.12 -12.38
N LEU A 453 -9.34 3.02 -12.96
CA LEU A 453 -10.20 2.05 -12.27
C LEU A 453 -9.45 1.36 -11.11
N ARG A 454 -8.20 0.96 -11.34
CA ARG A 454 -7.36 0.29 -10.34
C ARG A 454 -7.07 1.20 -9.13
N ASP A 455 -6.72 2.47 -9.38
CA ASP A 455 -6.49 3.44 -8.30
C ASP A 455 -7.78 3.76 -7.53
N LEU A 456 -8.94 3.85 -8.20
CA LEU A 456 -10.24 4.05 -7.55
C LEU A 456 -10.58 2.91 -6.58
N ILE A 457 -10.41 1.65 -7.03
CA ILE A 457 -10.67 0.45 -6.23
C ILE A 457 -9.75 0.38 -4.99
N VAL A 458 -8.50 0.83 -5.10
CA VAL A 458 -7.53 0.81 -3.98
C VAL A 458 -7.79 1.92 -2.94
N GLN A 459 -8.25 3.10 -3.35
CA GLN A 459 -8.47 4.22 -2.43
C GLN A 459 -9.73 4.08 -1.55
N ILE A 460 -10.76 3.36 -2.01
CA ILE A 460 -12.04 3.25 -1.28
C ILE A 460 -11.90 2.51 0.07
N PRO A 461 -11.25 1.32 0.17
CA PRO A 461 -11.11 0.61 1.45
C PRO A 461 -10.19 1.33 2.44
N PHE A 462 -9.13 1.98 1.96
CA PHE A 462 -8.10 2.59 2.82
C PHE A 462 -8.71 3.64 3.76
N ASN A 463 -9.53 4.54 3.23
CA ASN A 463 -10.16 5.61 4.02
C ASN A 463 -11.26 5.12 4.97
N ARG A 464 -11.94 4.00 4.67
CA ARG A 464 -12.89 3.35 5.58
C ARG A 464 -12.18 2.75 6.80
N SER A 465 -11.06 2.07 6.57
CA SER A 465 -10.35 1.31 7.61
C SER A 465 -9.92 2.14 8.84
N GLY A 466 -9.60 3.43 8.66
CA GLY A 466 -9.25 4.33 9.76
C GLY A 466 -10.45 4.76 10.61
N ALA A 467 -11.61 5.02 9.98
CA ALA A 467 -12.85 5.33 10.68
C ALA A 467 -13.39 4.08 11.42
N GLU A 468 -13.31 2.91 10.79
CA GLU A 468 -13.66 1.62 11.39
C GLU A 468 -12.78 1.30 12.60
N GLN A 469 -11.47 1.52 12.52
CA GLN A 469 -10.56 1.37 13.68
C GLN A 469 -10.90 2.34 14.82
N SER A 470 -11.24 3.60 14.52
CA SER A 470 -11.67 4.55 15.54
C SER A 470 -13.02 4.18 16.18
N ALA A 471 -13.96 3.64 15.39
CA ALA A 471 -15.26 3.16 15.88
C ALA A 471 -15.12 1.88 16.71
N LEU A 472 -14.22 0.97 16.34
CA LEU A 472 -13.86 -0.21 17.14
C LEU A 472 -13.19 0.19 18.45
N ALA A 473 -12.22 1.10 18.42
CA ALA A 473 -11.57 1.62 19.63
C ALA A 473 -12.60 2.21 20.62
N ALA A 474 -13.56 3.00 20.13
CA ALA A 474 -14.65 3.53 20.95
C ALA A 474 -15.61 2.44 21.45
N LYS A 475 -16.06 1.52 20.58
CA LYS A 475 -17.01 0.44 20.92
C LYS A 475 -16.48 -0.51 22.01
N TYR A 476 -15.17 -0.74 22.04
CA TYR A 476 -14.54 -1.62 23.01
C TYR A 476 -13.83 -0.86 24.14
N GLU A 477 -14.10 0.44 24.31
CA GLU A 477 -13.57 1.27 25.40
C GLU A 477 -12.03 1.21 25.53
N LEU A 478 -11.33 1.20 24.39
CA LEU A 478 -9.87 1.26 24.35
C LEU A 478 -9.41 2.51 25.14
N PRO A 479 -8.56 2.38 26.18
CA PRO A 479 -8.08 3.50 26.96
C PRO A 479 -7.52 4.62 26.06
N PRO A 480 -7.90 5.88 26.28
CA PRO A 480 -7.42 6.98 25.45
C PRO A 480 -5.91 7.15 25.63
N LEU A 481 -5.20 7.41 24.53
CA LEU A 481 -3.77 7.73 24.60
C LEU A 481 -3.56 8.92 25.54
N PRO A 482 -2.57 8.86 26.46
CA PRO A 482 -2.39 9.88 27.47
C PRO A 482 -1.96 11.20 26.78
N PRO A 483 -2.48 12.35 27.26
CA PRO A 483 -2.13 13.65 26.69
C PRO A 483 -0.62 13.87 26.79
N THR A 484 0.01 14.30 25.68
CA THR A 484 1.45 14.59 25.70
C THR A 484 1.77 15.72 26.69
N ALA A 485 3.04 15.91 27.08
CA ALA A 485 3.42 17.03 27.93
C ALA A 485 2.98 18.40 27.35
N PHE A 486 3.01 18.55 26.02
CA PHE A 486 2.47 19.74 25.35
C PHE A 486 0.94 19.83 25.44
N ASP A 487 0.20 18.70 25.47
CA ASP A 487 -1.25 18.70 25.64
C ASP A 487 -1.68 18.98 27.08
N CYS A 488 -0.95 18.49 28.09
CA CYS A 488 -1.15 18.86 29.49
C CYS A 488 -0.98 20.39 29.67
N PHE A 489 0.12 20.94 29.15
CA PHE A 489 0.36 22.38 29.12
C PHE A 489 -0.72 23.14 28.33
N ARG A 490 -1.07 22.69 27.12
CA ARG A 490 -2.10 23.31 26.26
C ARG A 490 -3.48 23.29 26.91
N ARG A 491 -3.82 22.26 27.69
CA ARG A 491 -5.06 22.17 28.48
C ARG A 491 -5.11 23.28 29.53
N ASP A 492 -4.03 23.52 30.25
CA ASP A 492 -4.02 24.58 31.27
C ASP A 492 -3.93 25.99 30.65
N LEU A 493 -3.13 26.18 29.60
CA LEU A 493 -3.12 27.43 28.83
C LEU A 493 -4.48 27.72 28.16
N SER A 494 -5.27 26.69 27.82
CA SER A 494 -6.60 26.87 27.22
C SER A 494 -7.59 27.61 28.14
N LYS A 495 -7.38 27.54 29.46
CA LYS A 495 -8.15 28.25 30.49
C LYS A 495 -7.82 29.76 30.53
N MET A 496 -6.64 30.16 30.05
CA MET A 496 -6.17 31.55 30.03
C MET A 496 -6.61 32.31 28.76
N PHE A 497 -6.95 31.62 27.68
CA PHE A 497 -7.46 32.26 26.46
C PHE A 497 -8.97 32.48 26.52
N ALA A 498 -9.41 33.71 26.23
CA ALA A 498 -10.81 34.12 26.23
C ALA A 498 -11.75 33.20 25.40
N PRO A 499 -13.06 33.13 25.74
CA PRO A 499 -14.06 32.43 24.95
C PRO A 499 -14.40 33.21 23.66
N GLY A 500 -13.48 33.16 22.69
CA GLY A 500 -13.63 33.82 21.38
C GLY A 500 -12.55 33.45 20.36
N ASP A 501 -11.31 33.18 20.80
CA ASP A 501 -10.24 32.81 19.87
C ASP A 501 -10.47 31.43 19.24
N GLY A 502 -10.40 31.38 17.91
CA GLY A 502 -10.48 30.13 17.15
C GLY A 502 -9.38 29.13 17.54
N SER A 503 -9.71 27.84 17.56
CA SER A 503 -8.85 26.75 18.04
C SER A 503 -7.44 26.74 17.43
N GLY A 504 -7.31 27.03 16.13
CA GLY A 504 -6.01 27.16 15.45
C GLY A 504 -5.15 28.30 16.01
N GLY A 505 -5.75 29.42 16.40
CA GLY A 505 -5.06 30.53 17.05
C GLY A 505 -4.55 30.14 18.43
N LYS A 506 -5.41 29.53 19.27
CA LYS A 506 -5.02 29.01 20.59
C LYS A 506 -3.89 27.97 20.51
N ILE A 507 -3.89 27.10 19.49
CA ILE A 507 -2.80 26.15 19.25
C ILE A 507 -1.50 26.87 18.88
N ILE A 508 -1.52 27.80 17.92
CA ILE A 508 -0.31 28.54 17.50
C ILE A 508 0.28 29.34 18.66
N ALA A 509 -0.56 29.98 19.47
CA ALA A 509 -0.14 30.70 20.67
C ALA A 509 0.49 29.75 21.70
N ALA A 510 -0.17 28.62 22.03
CA ALA A 510 0.41 27.62 22.94
C ALA A 510 1.74 27.05 22.43
N THR A 511 1.88 26.79 21.13
CA THR A 511 3.15 26.33 20.53
C THR A 511 4.26 27.38 20.55
N ARG A 512 3.94 28.67 20.66
CA ARG A 512 4.93 29.71 20.97
C ARG A 512 5.33 29.66 22.44
N VAL A 513 4.36 29.82 23.36
CA VAL A 513 4.63 29.91 24.80
C VAL A 513 5.38 28.66 25.31
N TRP A 514 5.03 27.45 24.85
CA TRP A 514 5.75 26.22 25.20
C TRP A 514 7.26 26.25 24.89
N LYS A 515 7.68 26.93 23.81
CA LYS A 515 9.10 27.05 23.42
C LYS A 515 9.86 28.10 24.22
N GLU A 516 9.13 29.08 24.76
CA GLU A 516 9.65 30.18 25.58
C GLU A 516 9.55 29.86 27.08
N LEU A 517 8.87 28.76 27.43
CA LEU A 517 8.58 28.30 28.78
C LEU A 517 9.86 27.88 29.55
N PRO A 518 10.04 28.31 30.82
CA PRO A 518 11.15 27.85 31.65
C PRO A 518 11.21 26.33 31.80
N ALA A 519 12.43 25.78 31.89
CA ALA A 519 12.65 24.34 31.99
C ALA A 519 11.92 23.69 33.18
N ALA A 520 11.78 24.39 34.31
CA ALA A 520 11.03 23.93 35.48
C ALA A 520 9.54 23.69 35.18
N GLU A 521 8.91 24.58 34.41
CA GLU A 521 7.50 24.46 34.01
C GLU A 521 7.30 23.39 32.94
N GLN A 522 8.23 23.26 32.00
CA GLN A 522 8.26 22.13 31.07
C GLN A 522 8.38 20.80 31.82
N GLN A 523 9.23 20.72 32.85
CA GLN A 523 9.38 19.51 33.68
C GLN A 523 8.11 19.20 34.49
N LYS A 524 7.34 20.21 34.95
CA LYS A 524 6.01 19.98 35.55
C LYS A 524 5.07 19.27 34.56
N ALA A 525 4.96 19.80 33.34
CA ALA A 525 4.09 19.20 32.31
C ALA A 525 4.59 17.81 31.83
N ILE A 526 5.91 17.58 31.84
CA ILE A 526 6.51 16.25 31.63
C ILE A 526 6.20 15.31 32.79
N GLY A 527 6.15 15.80 34.03
CA GLY A 527 5.71 15.05 35.22
C GLY A 527 4.25 14.60 35.11
N GLU A 528 3.35 15.51 34.73
CA GLU A 528 1.95 15.17 34.46
C GLU A 528 1.80 14.13 33.33
N TYR A 529 2.57 14.26 32.25
CA TYR A 529 2.61 13.25 31.18
C TYR A 529 3.14 11.89 31.68
N LYS A 530 4.19 11.85 32.51
CA LYS A 530 4.70 10.61 33.12
C LYS A 530 3.64 9.94 34.03
N ALA A 531 2.90 10.73 34.81
CA ALA A 531 1.80 10.23 35.63
C ALA A 531 0.66 9.68 34.77
N ALA A 532 0.24 10.40 33.72
CA ALA A 532 -0.77 9.94 32.78
C ALA A 532 -0.34 8.67 32.00
N MET A 533 0.93 8.56 31.63
CA MET A 533 1.52 7.35 31.02
C MET A 533 1.46 6.14 31.96
N LYS A 534 1.67 6.32 33.28
CA LYS A 534 1.55 5.24 34.28
C LYS A 534 0.10 4.74 34.36
N VAL A 535 -0.86 5.66 34.56
CA VAL A 535 -2.29 5.34 34.62
C VAL A 535 -2.78 4.68 33.31
N PHE A 536 -2.34 5.17 32.16
CA PHE A 536 -2.63 4.55 30.86
C PHE A 536 -2.05 3.13 30.77
N GLY A 537 -0.84 2.89 31.27
CA GLY A 537 -0.25 1.54 31.32
C GLY A 537 -1.07 0.57 32.17
N GLU A 538 -1.50 1.02 33.35
CA GLU A 538 -2.37 0.27 34.27
C GLU A 538 -3.73 -0.04 33.62
N GLN A 539 -4.38 0.97 33.03
CA GLN A 539 -5.64 0.82 32.28
C GLN A 539 -5.50 -0.12 31.08
N MET A 540 -4.40 -0.02 30.31
CA MET A 540 -4.15 -0.90 29.18
C MET A 540 -3.95 -2.36 29.59
N VAL A 541 -3.32 -2.64 30.74
CA VAL A 541 -3.17 -4.02 31.25
C VAL A 541 -4.52 -4.60 31.69
N VAL A 542 -5.35 -3.82 32.38
CA VAL A 542 -6.72 -4.23 32.74
C VAL A 542 -7.57 -4.46 31.49
N TRP A 543 -7.53 -3.53 30.53
CA TRP A 543 -8.27 -3.61 29.29
C TRP A 543 -7.84 -4.80 28.41
N MET A 544 -6.53 -5.00 28.22
CA MET A 544 -6.02 -6.15 27.46
C MET A 544 -6.40 -7.47 28.12
N SER A 545 -6.33 -7.56 29.44
CA SER A 545 -6.80 -8.74 30.20
C SER A 545 -8.29 -8.99 29.96
N GLY A 546 -9.15 -7.97 30.11
CA GLY A 546 -10.59 -8.09 29.84
C GLY A 546 -10.92 -8.46 28.39
N MET A 547 -10.12 -8.02 27.42
CA MET A 547 -10.27 -8.40 26.00
C MET A 547 -9.82 -9.84 25.72
N ILE A 548 -8.83 -10.36 26.44
CA ILE A 548 -8.45 -11.79 26.40
C ILE A 548 -9.54 -12.64 27.07
N SER A 549 -9.97 -12.30 28.30
CA SER A 549 -11.01 -13.03 29.04
C SER A 549 -12.38 -13.03 28.36
N SER A 550 -12.67 -12.03 27.50
CA SER A 550 -13.88 -12.01 26.65
C SER A 550 -13.70 -12.68 25.29
N GLY A 551 -12.57 -13.33 25.02
CA GLY A 551 -12.29 -14.06 23.78
C GLY A 551 -11.97 -13.17 22.56
N ARG A 552 -11.79 -11.85 22.75
CA ARG A 552 -11.69 -10.83 21.68
C ARG A 552 -10.25 -10.47 21.32
N GLU A 553 -9.38 -11.48 21.30
CA GLU A 553 -7.98 -11.31 20.89
C GLU A 553 -7.82 -10.81 19.45
N ASP A 554 -8.76 -11.12 18.56
CA ASP A 554 -8.75 -10.62 17.18
C ASP A 554 -8.81 -9.09 17.15
N ILE A 555 -9.52 -8.47 18.10
CA ILE A 555 -9.63 -7.02 18.25
C ILE A 555 -8.33 -6.44 18.78
N LEU A 556 -7.64 -7.12 19.71
CA LEU A 556 -6.26 -6.79 20.09
C LEU A 556 -5.33 -6.87 18.86
N LYS A 557 -5.44 -7.92 18.04
CA LYS A 557 -4.67 -8.12 16.80
C LYS A 557 -5.06 -7.13 15.67
N LYS A 558 -6.23 -6.47 15.77
CA LYS A 558 -6.69 -5.41 14.85
C LYS A 558 -6.22 -4.02 15.29
N LEU A 559 -6.39 -3.67 16.58
CA LEU A 559 -6.10 -2.35 17.13
C LEU A 559 -4.62 -2.17 17.54
N LEU A 560 -3.98 -3.19 18.12
CA LEU A 560 -2.57 -3.16 18.54
C LEU A 560 -1.61 -3.65 17.43
N LYS A 561 -2.04 -3.55 16.16
CA LYS A 561 -1.17 -3.82 15.00
C LYS A 561 -0.02 -2.82 15.04
N PRO A 562 1.26 -3.27 15.05
CA PRO A 562 2.39 -2.36 15.17
C PRO A 562 2.47 -1.46 13.94
N VAL A 563 2.08 -0.19 14.12
CA VAL A 563 2.33 0.88 13.15
C VAL A 563 3.84 0.90 12.92
N VAL A 564 4.27 0.60 11.69
CA VAL A 564 5.69 0.46 11.34
C VAL A 564 6.43 1.73 11.75
N ALA A 565 7.33 1.58 12.73
CA ALA A 565 7.73 2.70 13.57
C ALA A 565 8.38 3.83 12.77
N ARG A 566 7.75 5.01 12.79
CA ARG A 566 8.46 6.27 12.53
C ARG A 566 9.44 6.48 13.68
N PRO A 567 10.75 6.67 13.44
CA PRO A 567 11.72 6.83 14.51
C PRO A 567 11.58 8.20 15.19
N THR A 568 10.88 8.23 16.33
CA THR A 568 10.77 9.38 17.25
C THR A 568 12.08 9.58 18.01
N THR A 569 13.05 10.22 17.37
CA THR A 569 14.39 10.45 17.92
C THR A 569 14.52 11.83 18.57
N THR A 570 14.37 11.93 19.90
CA THR A 570 15.12 12.85 20.80
C THR A 570 14.71 12.67 22.28
N SER A 571 15.53 13.20 23.21
CA SER A 571 15.19 13.52 24.61
C SER A 571 15.36 12.46 25.74
N VAL A 572 16.27 11.49 25.63
CA VAL A 572 16.66 10.62 26.79
C VAL A 572 18.18 10.42 26.97
N LYS A 573 19.02 10.76 25.97
CA LYS A 573 20.47 10.44 26.00
C LYS A 573 21.42 11.59 26.40
N LYS A 574 20.93 12.69 26.97
CA LYS A 574 21.81 13.83 27.35
C LYS A 574 22.20 13.89 28.84
N ASP A 575 21.39 13.31 29.72
CA ASP A 575 21.43 13.67 31.15
C ASP A 575 22.37 12.78 31.98
N ALA A 576 22.98 11.76 31.36
CA ALA A 576 23.86 10.78 32.01
C ALA A 576 25.37 11.09 31.86
N ALA A 577 25.74 12.23 31.28
CA ALA A 577 27.12 12.54 30.87
C ALA A 577 27.71 13.81 31.49
N VAL A 578 27.05 14.40 32.50
CA VAL A 578 27.40 15.72 33.08
C VAL A 578 27.81 15.62 34.56
N LEU A 579 27.76 14.42 35.17
CA LEU A 579 27.98 14.24 36.61
C LEU A 579 29.39 13.76 37.01
N ASN A 580 30.29 13.47 36.06
CA ASN A 580 31.56 12.78 36.34
C ASN A 580 32.82 13.69 36.33
N ASP A 581 32.74 14.93 35.83
CA ASP A 581 33.90 15.81 35.65
C ASP A 581 33.75 17.12 36.46
N MET A 582 34.08 17.06 37.76
CA MET A 582 34.35 18.23 38.61
C MET A 582 35.55 17.89 39.53
N PRO A 583 36.63 18.69 39.55
CA PRO A 583 37.80 18.40 40.36
C PRO A 583 37.56 18.72 41.83
N SER A 584 38.01 17.82 42.71
CA SER A 584 37.96 17.97 44.16
C SER A 584 39.13 18.82 44.68
N THR A 585 38.84 19.82 45.52
CA THR A 585 39.83 20.52 46.36
C THR A 585 39.38 20.40 47.83
N PRO A 586 40.25 20.05 48.78
CA PRO A 586 39.84 19.79 50.17
C PRO A 586 39.77 21.06 51.03
N LEU A 587 38.94 21.02 52.05
CA LEU A 587 38.94 21.92 53.22
C LEU A 587 38.30 21.20 54.42
N ASP A 588 38.75 21.51 55.62
CA ASP A 588 38.59 20.64 56.80
C ASP A 588 37.31 20.89 57.65
N VAL A 589 36.74 19.78 58.14
CA VAL A 589 36.48 19.43 59.57
C VAL A 589 36.26 20.63 60.53
N PRO A 590 35.12 20.73 61.26
CA PRO A 590 34.87 19.77 62.35
C PRO A 590 33.42 19.32 62.66
N ASP A 591 33.36 18.23 63.44
CA ASP A 591 32.17 17.63 64.04
C ASP A 591 31.39 18.55 64.99
N GLN A 592 30.09 18.28 65.17
CA GLN A 592 29.42 18.22 66.49
C GLN A 592 28.25 17.21 66.51
N LEU A 593 27.87 16.80 67.72
CA LEU A 593 26.98 15.68 68.06
C LEU A 593 25.49 15.97 67.76
N HIS A 594 24.69 14.92 67.49
CA HIS A 594 23.79 14.34 68.51
C HIS A 594 22.97 13.11 68.05
N ASP A 595 22.88 12.10 68.90
CA ASP A 595 21.85 11.05 68.88
C ASP A 595 20.57 11.49 69.62
N ASP A 596 19.39 11.04 69.14
CA ASP A 596 18.35 10.39 69.97
C ASP A 596 17.33 9.61 69.09
N PRO A 597 17.06 8.30 69.32
CA PRO A 597 16.24 7.51 68.41
C PRO A 597 14.83 7.17 68.95
N SER A 598 13.79 7.94 68.59
CA SER A 598 12.40 7.55 68.93
C SER A 598 11.31 7.91 67.90
N LYS A 599 10.89 6.92 67.10
CA LYS A 599 9.46 6.50 66.91
C LYS A 599 9.31 5.34 65.91
N LYS A 600 8.77 4.21 66.40
CA LYS A 600 8.27 3.09 65.57
C LYS A 600 6.75 3.16 65.50
N HIS A 601 6.19 3.10 64.28
CA HIS A 601 4.97 2.34 63.91
C HIS A 601 5.07 2.15 62.39
N SER A 602 5.22 0.94 61.81
CA SER A 602 4.48 -0.33 61.95
C SER A 602 3.34 -0.44 60.91
N SER A 603 3.64 -1.10 59.79
CA SER A 603 2.68 -1.81 58.93
C SER A 603 3.46 -2.69 57.93
N ASP A 604 3.59 -3.99 58.20
CA ASP A 604 4.26 -4.95 57.31
C ASP A 604 3.33 -5.45 56.20
N VAL A 605 3.84 -5.60 54.97
CA VAL A 605 3.37 -6.62 54.01
C VAL A 605 4.57 -7.24 53.29
N ILE A 606 4.56 -8.57 53.20
CA ILE A 606 5.67 -9.41 52.70
C ILE A 606 5.70 -9.41 51.16
N LEU A 607 6.86 -9.15 50.54
CA LEU A 607 7.19 -9.61 49.16
C LEU A 607 8.66 -9.45 48.65
N PRO A 608 9.62 -8.69 49.24
CA PRO A 608 10.94 -8.51 48.62
C PRO A 608 11.87 -9.74 48.55
N LYS A 609 11.82 -10.64 49.55
CA LYS A 609 12.92 -11.57 49.86
C LYS A 609 13.25 -12.63 48.79
N LEU A 610 12.35 -12.89 47.82
CA LEU A 610 12.62 -13.85 46.75
C LEU A 610 13.64 -13.32 45.71
N ASN A 611 13.79 -12.00 45.58
CA ASN A 611 14.56 -11.38 44.50
C ASN A 611 16.04 -11.11 44.88
N GLU A 612 16.37 -11.06 46.17
CA GLU A 612 17.76 -10.97 46.64
C GLU A 612 18.46 -12.33 46.63
N SER A 613 17.77 -13.42 46.95
CA SER A 613 18.35 -14.78 46.96
C SER A 613 18.81 -15.27 45.59
N LEU A 614 18.29 -14.66 44.50
CA LEU A 614 18.70 -14.95 43.12
C LEU A 614 19.91 -14.12 42.65
N ARG A 615 20.43 -13.19 43.47
CA ARG A 615 21.53 -12.27 43.10
C ARG A 615 22.86 -12.56 43.77
N THR A 616 22.91 -13.48 44.74
CA THR A 616 24.10 -13.77 45.54
C THR A 616 24.83 -15.07 45.18
N GLU A 617 24.26 -15.91 44.29
CA GLU A 617 24.97 -17.08 43.76
C GLU A 617 26.14 -16.68 42.84
N LYS A 618 27.36 -16.69 43.37
CA LYS A 618 28.62 -16.52 42.60
C LYS A 618 28.93 -17.67 41.62
N GLY A 619 27.95 -18.53 41.30
CA GLY A 619 28.09 -19.72 40.46
C GLY A 619 27.36 -19.65 39.12
N LEU A 620 26.95 -18.47 38.65
CA LEU A 620 26.26 -18.31 37.35
C LEU A 620 27.18 -17.95 36.18
N ASP A 621 28.27 -17.22 36.41
CA ASP A 621 29.08 -16.61 35.33
C ASP A 621 30.01 -17.59 34.57
N THR A 622 30.13 -18.83 35.04
CA THR A 622 31.02 -19.84 34.45
C THR A 622 30.38 -20.65 33.30
N LEU A 623 29.07 -20.90 33.36
CA LEU A 623 28.31 -21.77 32.44
C LEU A 623 27.94 -21.06 31.12
N LYS A 624 28.95 -20.71 30.33
CA LYS A 624 28.77 -20.05 29.02
C LYS A 624 28.14 -21.00 28.00
N MET A 625 26.89 -20.70 27.62
CA MET A 625 26.16 -21.39 26.57
C MET A 625 27.00 -21.49 25.26
N PRO A 626 27.06 -22.67 24.61
CA PRO A 626 27.73 -22.85 23.34
C PRO A 626 27.27 -21.84 22.27
N THR A 627 28.21 -21.37 21.44
CA THR A 627 27.91 -20.46 20.32
C THR A 627 27.62 -21.26 19.05
N PRO A 628 26.51 -20.99 18.31
CA PRO A 628 26.18 -21.71 17.10
C PRO A 628 27.19 -21.44 15.97
N PRO A 629 27.42 -22.42 15.07
CA PRO A 629 28.40 -22.31 13.99
C PRO A 629 27.95 -21.33 12.90
N LEU A 630 28.93 -20.65 12.29
CA LEU A 630 28.72 -19.75 11.14
C LEU A 630 28.14 -20.51 9.95
N SER A 631 27.13 -19.96 9.28
CA SER A 631 26.54 -20.59 8.10
C SER A 631 27.58 -20.72 6.96
N PRO A 632 27.39 -21.65 6.00
CA PRO A 632 28.28 -21.81 4.84
C PRO A 632 28.57 -20.49 4.10
N SER A 633 27.57 -19.61 3.99
CA SER A 633 27.70 -18.30 3.34
C SER A 633 28.51 -17.27 4.14
N GLU A 634 28.50 -17.37 5.47
CA GLU A 634 29.28 -16.52 6.39
C GLU A 634 30.72 -17.03 6.49
N ARG A 635 30.94 -18.35 6.46
CA ARG A 635 32.27 -18.96 6.31
C ARG A 635 32.95 -18.51 5.01
N TYR A 636 32.25 -18.62 3.88
CA TYR A 636 32.76 -18.12 2.60
C TYR A 636 33.04 -16.61 2.64
N THR A 637 32.13 -15.81 3.23
CA THR A 637 32.34 -14.35 3.36
C THR A 637 33.57 -14.04 4.21
N ARG A 638 33.83 -14.81 5.27
CA ARG A 638 35.01 -14.68 6.12
C ARG A 638 36.30 -15.08 5.39
N GLU A 639 36.35 -16.27 4.78
CA GLU A 639 37.53 -16.73 4.02
C GLU A 639 37.86 -15.77 2.87
N ALA A 640 36.85 -15.20 2.21
CA ALA A 640 37.03 -14.20 1.15
C ALA A 640 37.54 -12.83 1.65
N LEU A 641 37.22 -12.43 2.88
CA LEU A 641 37.80 -11.24 3.53
C LEU A 641 39.23 -11.49 3.99
N GLU A 642 39.49 -12.63 4.63
CA GLU A 642 40.81 -13.05 5.11
C GLU A 642 41.81 -13.19 3.95
N LYS A 643 41.36 -13.76 2.82
CA LYS A 643 42.15 -13.87 1.57
C LYS A 643 42.11 -12.60 0.70
N LYS A 644 41.49 -11.51 1.17
CA LYS A 644 41.37 -10.21 0.49
C LYS A 644 40.80 -10.29 -0.94
N TRP A 645 39.93 -11.27 -1.20
CA TRP A 645 39.16 -11.39 -2.45
C TRP A 645 38.08 -10.32 -2.58
N ILE A 646 37.74 -9.65 -1.47
CA ILE A 646 36.74 -8.59 -1.32
C ILE A 646 37.19 -7.61 -0.23
N ASN A 647 36.76 -6.35 -0.31
CA ASN A 647 36.99 -5.36 0.74
C ASN A 647 35.95 -5.47 1.86
N PHE A 648 36.29 -4.96 3.05
CA PHE A 648 35.43 -5.01 4.24
C PHE A 648 34.10 -4.23 4.07
N SER A 649 34.06 -3.23 3.19
CA SER A 649 32.83 -2.53 2.78
C SER A 649 31.85 -3.40 2.00
N ASP A 650 32.32 -4.50 1.40
CA ASP A 650 31.69 -5.13 0.24
C ASP A 650 30.99 -6.45 0.59
N HIS A 651 30.44 -6.57 1.81
CA HIS A 651 29.67 -7.73 2.27
C HIS A 651 28.49 -8.09 1.32
N HIS A 652 27.96 -7.10 0.58
CA HIS A 652 26.96 -7.32 -0.48
C HIS A 652 27.52 -7.95 -1.77
N VAL A 653 28.82 -7.76 -2.06
CA VAL A 653 29.53 -8.46 -3.14
C VAL A 653 29.82 -9.90 -2.72
N ALA A 654 30.29 -10.12 -1.48
CA ALA A 654 30.50 -11.45 -0.91
C ALA A 654 29.27 -12.36 -1.07
N ARG A 655 28.09 -11.86 -0.68
CA ARG A 655 26.82 -12.60 -0.76
C ARG A 655 26.36 -12.84 -2.22
N ARG A 656 26.77 -12.01 -3.18
CA ARG A 656 26.55 -12.25 -4.62
C ARG A 656 27.52 -13.28 -5.20
N ALA A 657 28.78 -13.27 -4.76
CA ALA A 657 29.78 -14.26 -5.15
C ALA A 657 29.41 -15.66 -4.62
N TRP A 658 28.98 -15.77 -3.36
CA TRP A 658 28.44 -17.00 -2.79
C TRP A 658 27.29 -17.58 -3.62
N LEU A 659 26.30 -16.76 -4.01
CA LEU A 659 25.17 -17.23 -4.83
C LEU A 659 25.65 -17.80 -6.19
N ARG A 660 26.65 -17.16 -6.81
CA ARG A 660 27.24 -17.56 -8.11
C ARG A 660 28.24 -18.72 -8.02
N LEU A 661 28.68 -19.11 -6.83
CA LEU A 661 29.68 -20.17 -6.63
C LEU A 661 29.12 -21.53 -7.13
N PRO A 662 29.89 -22.35 -7.87
CA PRO A 662 29.45 -23.69 -8.28
C PRO A 662 29.13 -24.59 -7.07
N LEU A 663 28.20 -25.54 -7.22
CA LEU A 663 27.79 -26.44 -6.13
C LEU A 663 28.98 -27.21 -5.53
N LEU A 664 29.92 -27.69 -6.37
CA LEU A 664 31.15 -28.35 -5.92
C LEU A 664 31.99 -27.48 -4.97
N HIS A 665 32.06 -26.17 -5.23
CA HIS A 665 32.79 -25.23 -4.37
C HIS A 665 31.99 -24.84 -3.12
N LYS A 666 30.65 -24.84 -3.19
CA LYS A 666 29.78 -24.66 -2.02
C LYS A 666 29.90 -25.84 -1.05
N ARG A 667 30.04 -27.07 -1.57
CA ARG A 667 30.06 -28.32 -0.79
C ARG A 667 31.08 -28.29 0.35
N LYS A 668 32.34 -27.89 0.08
CA LYS A 668 33.39 -27.63 1.11
C LYS A 668 32.87 -26.84 2.33
N TYR A 669 32.02 -25.84 2.13
CA TYR A 669 31.46 -25.00 3.21
C TYR A 669 30.19 -25.57 3.85
N MET A 670 29.47 -26.47 3.15
CA MET A 670 28.35 -27.24 3.70
C MET A 670 28.89 -28.35 4.61
N ASP A 671 29.82 -29.17 4.10
CA ASP A 671 30.42 -30.30 4.84
C ASP A 671 31.08 -29.79 6.14
N ALA A 672 31.87 -28.70 6.03
CA ALA A 672 32.50 -28.06 7.20
C ALA A 672 31.51 -27.34 8.14
N TYR A 673 30.28 -27.06 7.70
CA TYR A 673 29.21 -26.56 8.57
C TYR A 673 28.49 -27.70 9.28
N GLU A 674 28.30 -28.85 8.62
CA GLU A 674 27.66 -30.04 9.21
C GLU A 674 28.50 -30.64 10.34
N VAL A 675 29.83 -30.72 10.18
CA VAL A 675 30.77 -31.12 11.25
C VAL A 675 30.65 -30.20 12.47
N ASP A 676 30.72 -28.88 12.27
CA ASP A 676 30.62 -27.93 13.38
C ASP A 676 29.19 -27.82 13.97
N LEU A 677 28.16 -28.14 13.20
CA LEU A 677 26.78 -28.28 13.69
C LEU A 677 26.67 -29.49 14.63
N GLN A 678 27.36 -30.60 14.34
CA GLN A 678 27.38 -31.75 15.24
C GLN A 678 28.21 -31.48 16.50
N ILE A 679 29.35 -30.79 16.39
CA ILE A 679 30.12 -30.32 17.56
C ILE A 679 29.26 -29.39 18.43
N TYR A 680 28.48 -28.49 17.82
CA TYR A 680 27.56 -27.62 18.54
C TYR A 680 26.42 -28.39 19.22
N ARG A 681 25.82 -29.40 18.56
CA ARG A 681 24.80 -30.28 19.15
C ARG A 681 25.33 -31.02 20.38
N ASN A 682 26.51 -31.62 20.28
CA ASN A 682 27.14 -32.34 21.39
C ASN A 682 27.35 -31.39 22.58
N LYS A 683 27.92 -30.20 22.35
CA LYS A 683 28.13 -29.18 23.39
C LYS A 683 26.84 -28.62 24.00
N MET A 684 25.77 -28.54 23.22
CA MET A 684 24.44 -28.15 23.75
C MET A 684 23.81 -29.26 24.61
N ALA A 685 24.10 -30.53 24.33
CA ALA A 685 23.69 -31.65 25.18
C ALA A 685 24.52 -31.70 26.47
N GLU A 686 25.84 -31.51 26.38
CA GLU A 686 26.76 -31.36 27.53
C GLU A 686 26.30 -30.22 28.46
N TRP A 687 26.12 -29.01 27.92
CA TRP A 687 25.64 -27.84 28.68
C TRP A 687 24.22 -28.04 29.24
N GLY A 688 23.36 -28.79 28.53
CA GLY A 688 22.04 -29.16 29.01
C GLY A 688 22.11 -30.06 30.25
N ALA A 689 22.95 -31.09 30.21
CA ALA A 689 23.18 -32.01 31.33
C ALA A 689 23.85 -31.32 32.52
N GLU A 690 24.79 -30.40 32.29
CA GLU A 690 25.38 -29.56 33.35
C GLU A 690 24.33 -28.65 34.02
N MET A 691 23.45 -28.04 33.23
CA MET A 691 22.36 -27.19 33.73
C MET A 691 21.32 -27.99 34.53
N GLU A 692 20.99 -29.21 34.09
CA GLU A 692 20.10 -30.13 34.80
C GLU A 692 20.74 -30.62 36.13
N ALA A 693 21.99 -31.09 36.08
CA ALA A 693 22.75 -31.53 37.26
C ALA A 693 22.97 -30.40 38.28
N SER A 694 23.03 -29.14 37.84
CA SER A 694 23.12 -27.97 38.73
C SER A 694 21.79 -27.59 39.41
N GLY A 695 20.71 -28.35 39.19
CA GLY A 695 19.37 -28.07 39.73
C GLY A 695 18.64 -26.92 39.03
N LYS A 696 19.19 -26.35 37.96
CA LYS A 696 18.68 -25.15 37.27
C LYS A 696 17.65 -25.49 36.17
N GLU A 697 16.92 -26.58 36.38
CA GLU A 697 15.96 -27.18 35.45
C GLU A 697 14.83 -26.21 35.04
N ALA A 698 14.45 -25.27 35.91
CA ALA A 698 13.49 -24.20 35.58
C ALA A 698 13.99 -23.27 34.45
N ILE A 699 15.30 -23.01 34.38
CA ILE A 699 15.92 -22.24 33.28
C ILE A 699 15.97 -23.11 32.01
N LEU A 700 16.28 -24.41 32.15
CA LEU A 700 16.28 -25.35 31.02
C LEU A 700 14.87 -25.47 30.38
N LYS A 701 13.83 -25.57 31.21
CA LYS A 701 12.42 -25.57 30.79
C LYS A 701 12.04 -24.26 30.08
N ALA A 702 12.48 -23.11 30.58
CA ALA A 702 12.29 -21.83 29.90
C ALA A 702 12.99 -21.78 28.53
N VAL A 703 14.23 -22.27 28.42
CA VAL A 703 14.99 -22.31 27.15
C VAL A 703 14.36 -23.28 26.15
N ASN A 704 13.91 -24.47 26.57
CA ASN A 704 13.26 -25.42 25.69
C ASN A 704 11.91 -24.92 25.14
N VAL A 705 11.17 -24.10 25.89
CA VAL A 705 9.98 -23.38 25.39
C VAL A 705 10.32 -22.38 24.28
N PHE A 706 11.54 -21.84 24.22
CA PHE A 706 12.01 -21.00 23.11
C PHE A 706 12.64 -21.80 21.95
N ALA A 707 13.01 -23.07 22.16
CA ALA A 707 13.80 -23.86 21.21
C ALA A 707 12.98 -24.65 20.16
N ASN A 708 11.66 -24.74 20.30
CA ASN A 708 10.79 -25.55 19.44
C ASN A 708 9.92 -24.66 18.50
N PRO A 709 10.34 -24.38 17.25
CA PRO A 709 9.78 -23.30 16.43
C PRO A 709 8.53 -23.67 15.63
N ALA A 710 7.63 -24.49 16.18
CA ALA A 710 6.35 -24.88 15.57
C ALA A 710 5.29 -23.75 15.56
N GLY A 711 5.66 -22.56 15.09
CA GLY A 711 4.76 -21.43 14.82
C GLY A 711 4.74 -20.34 15.90
N GLY A 712 5.64 -19.35 15.80
CA GLY A 712 5.58 -18.18 16.69
C GLY A 712 6.67 -17.12 16.48
N ARG A 713 6.55 -16.24 15.47
CA ARG A 713 7.51 -15.12 15.30
C ARG A 713 7.16 -13.92 16.20
N ARG A 714 8.02 -13.59 17.16
CA ARG A 714 8.27 -12.20 17.58
C ARG A 714 9.78 -11.92 17.69
N LYS A 715 10.14 -10.64 17.65
CA LYS A 715 11.50 -10.16 17.39
C LYS A 715 12.15 -9.60 18.66
N GLY A 716 13.31 -10.15 19.02
CA GLY A 716 14.23 -9.62 20.04
C GLY A 716 15.62 -9.42 19.41
N GLN A 717 16.29 -8.33 19.76
CA GLN A 717 17.46 -7.76 19.05
C GLN A 717 18.63 -8.73 18.77
N THR A 718 18.67 -9.33 17.57
CA THR A 718 19.89 -9.58 16.78
C THR A 718 19.58 -9.43 15.28
N ASN A 719 20.60 -9.44 14.41
CA ASN A 719 20.50 -8.98 13.01
C ASN A 719 19.66 -9.91 12.10
N GLU A 720 18.38 -9.59 11.89
CA GLU A 720 17.50 -10.27 10.94
C GLU A 720 17.94 -10.10 9.46
N ARG A 721 18.81 -10.97 8.93
CA ARG A 721 19.06 -11.03 7.47
C ARG A 721 19.45 -12.40 6.89
N THR A 722 19.36 -13.47 7.69
CA THR A 722 19.83 -14.83 7.33
C THR A 722 18.70 -15.87 7.23
N VAL A 723 17.70 -15.85 8.12
CA VAL A 723 16.66 -16.90 8.26
C VAL A 723 15.51 -16.75 7.24
N HIS A 724 15.84 -16.74 5.95
CA HIS A 724 14.84 -16.87 4.88
C HIS A 724 15.41 -17.50 3.59
N GLY A 725 16.51 -18.26 3.70
CA GLY A 725 17.06 -19.08 2.61
C GLY A 725 16.75 -20.58 2.73
N CYS A 726 16.55 -21.10 3.94
CA CYS A 726 16.48 -22.54 4.19
C CYS A 726 15.12 -23.17 3.85
N ASP A 727 14.01 -22.48 4.16
CA ASP A 727 12.63 -22.97 3.97
C ASP A 727 12.29 -23.33 2.51
N LEU A 728 13.02 -22.79 1.55
CA LEU A 728 12.87 -23.08 0.12
C LEU A 728 13.69 -24.31 -0.31
N PHE A 729 14.87 -24.52 0.28
CA PHE A 729 15.76 -25.61 -0.13
C PHE A 729 15.20 -26.98 0.29
N ILE A 730 14.60 -27.07 1.49
CA ILE A 730 13.96 -28.31 1.96
C ILE A 730 12.77 -28.70 1.05
N LYS A 731 12.06 -27.72 0.47
CA LYS A 731 10.97 -28.00 -0.47
C LYS A 731 11.44 -28.45 -1.84
N ASP A 732 12.48 -27.84 -2.39
CA ASP A 732 13.03 -28.27 -3.69
C ASP A 732 13.70 -29.66 -3.58
N SER A 733 14.38 -29.97 -2.47
CA SER A 733 14.97 -31.30 -2.24
C SER A 733 13.92 -32.40 -2.04
N LEU A 734 12.80 -32.13 -1.38
CA LEU A 734 11.70 -33.10 -1.21
C LEU A 734 10.89 -33.32 -2.51
N MET A 735 10.91 -32.37 -3.45
CA MET A 735 10.28 -32.54 -4.75
C MET A 735 11.04 -33.51 -5.66
N HIS A 736 12.38 -33.43 -5.69
CA HIS A 736 13.19 -34.28 -6.58
C HIS A 736 13.46 -35.70 -6.03
N LEU A 737 13.40 -35.93 -4.71
CA LEU A 737 13.41 -37.28 -4.15
C LEU A 737 12.14 -38.09 -4.48
N ALA A 738 11.08 -37.45 -4.97
CA ALA A 738 9.84 -38.11 -5.39
C ALA A 738 9.82 -38.54 -6.86
N GLU A 739 10.90 -38.31 -7.63
CA GLU A 739 10.97 -38.62 -9.07
C GLU A 739 11.80 -39.88 -9.40
N ASP A 740 12.68 -40.35 -8.50
CA ASP A 740 13.57 -41.51 -8.75
C ASP A 740 13.06 -42.86 -8.18
N ASP A 741 12.19 -42.86 -7.16
CA ASP A 741 11.74 -44.09 -6.47
C ASP A 741 10.63 -44.89 -7.18
N SER A 742 10.20 -44.48 -8.39
CA SER A 742 9.10 -45.12 -9.13
C SER A 742 9.46 -46.47 -9.80
N ASN A 743 10.44 -47.19 -9.27
CA ASN A 743 11.03 -48.38 -9.89
C ASN A 743 11.33 -49.54 -8.89
N ALA A 744 10.69 -49.53 -7.72
CA ALA A 744 10.71 -50.64 -6.77
C ALA A 744 9.31 -50.90 -6.19
N HIS A 745 8.96 -52.18 -6.06
CA HIS A 745 7.66 -52.73 -5.62
C HIS A 745 6.46 -52.42 -6.53
N GLY A 746 5.54 -53.37 -6.61
CA GLY A 746 4.34 -53.30 -7.44
C GLY A 746 3.21 -54.14 -6.86
N GLN A 747 2.10 -54.24 -7.61
CA GLN A 747 0.85 -54.94 -7.25
C GLN A 747 0.15 -54.44 -5.98
N PHE A 748 -0.67 -53.40 -6.13
CA PHE A 748 -1.97 -53.30 -5.44
C PHE A 748 -2.94 -52.51 -6.33
N ASP A 749 -3.68 -53.21 -7.19
CA ASP A 749 -4.73 -52.64 -8.05
C ASP A 749 -6.09 -52.70 -7.33
N SER A 750 -6.43 -51.62 -6.63
CA SER A 750 -7.79 -51.39 -6.08
C SER A 750 -8.06 -49.88 -6.09
N ALA A 751 -9.07 -49.44 -6.84
CA ALA A 751 -9.45 -48.03 -6.95
C ALA A 751 -10.98 -47.91 -6.89
N ILE A 752 -11.52 -47.88 -5.66
CA ILE A 752 -12.96 -47.77 -5.38
C ILE A 752 -13.56 -46.58 -6.14
N SER A 753 -14.61 -46.83 -6.91
CA SER A 753 -15.18 -45.81 -7.79
C SER A 753 -15.91 -44.71 -7.00
N THR A 754 -15.96 -43.49 -7.54
CA THR A 754 -16.66 -42.36 -6.88
C THR A 754 -18.14 -42.61 -6.62
N ASP A 755 -18.79 -43.44 -7.44
CA ASP A 755 -20.19 -43.86 -7.31
C ASP A 755 -20.40 -44.89 -6.19
N GLU A 756 -19.34 -45.65 -5.86
CA GLU A 756 -19.31 -46.67 -4.84
C GLU A 756 -19.01 -46.06 -3.46
N MET A 757 -18.08 -45.10 -3.40
CA MET A 757 -17.95 -44.22 -2.24
C MET A 757 -19.26 -43.48 -1.92
N ALA A 758 -20.03 -43.04 -2.92
CA ALA A 758 -21.33 -42.40 -2.69
C ALA A 758 -22.35 -43.35 -2.03
N LYS A 759 -22.36 -44.63 -2.42
CA LYS A 759 -23.22 -45.67 -1.82
C LYS A 759 -22.80 -46.02 -0.38
N ILE A 760 -21.50 -46.07 -0.11
CA ILE A 760 -20.95 -46.26 1.24
C ILE A 760 -21.36 -45.08 2.15
N LEU A 761 -21.24 -43.84 1.66
CA LEU A 761 -21.64 -42.63 2.39
C LEU A 761 -23.14 -42.60 2.73
N LEU A 762 -24.02 -43.04 1.81
CA LEU A 762 -25.45 -43.12 2.05
C LEU A 762 -25.79 -44.14 3.13
N LYS A 763 -25.28 -45.38 3.03
CA LYS A 763 -25.44 -46.41 4.07
C LYS A 763 -24.92 -45.96 5.44
N TRP A 764 -23.86 -45.14 5.48
CA TRP A 764 -23.35 -44.58 6.73
C TRP A 764 -24.30 -43.53 7.35
N GLU A 765 -24.99 -42.72 6.55
CA GLU A 765 -25.96 -41.74 7.05
C GLU A 765 -27.24 -42.42 7.60
N GLU A 766 -27.60 -43.60 7.08
CA GLU A 766 -28.74 -44.43 7.50
C GLU A 766 -28.54 -45.13 8.86
N LEU A 767 -27.30 -45.34 9.31
CA LEU A 767 -27.01 -46.01 10.59
C LEU A 767 -27.46 -45.19 11.81
N PRO A 768 -27.98 -45.82 12.89
CA PRO A 768 -28.23 -45.15 14.17
C PRO A 768 -26.99 -44.42 14.73
N ALA A 769 -27.22 -43.39 15.54
CA ALA A 769 -26.14 -42.56 16.08
C ALA A 769 -25.17 -43.35 16.96
N GLU A 770 -25.68 -44.24 17.82
CA GLU A 770 -24.83 -45.14 18.62
C GLU A 770 -23.95 -46.04 17.74
N LYS A 771 -24.50 -46.60 16.65
CA LYS A 771 -23.75 -47.45 15.71
C LYS A 771 -22.62 -46.69 15.02
N ARG A 772 -22.87 -45.45 14.59
CA ARG A 772 -21.81 -44.59 14.02
C ARG A 772 -20.70 -44.27 15.02
N LEU A 773 -21.03 -44.07 16.30
CA LEU A 773 -20.04 -43.92 17.36
C LEU A 773 -19.24 -45.21 17.60
N GLU A 774 -19.91 -46.37 17.64
CA GLU A 774 -19.28 -47.69 17.81
C GLU A 774 -18.24 -47.96 16.71
N TYR A 775 -18.61 -47.76 15.44
CA TYR A 775 -17.70 -47.92 14.31
C TYR A 775 -16.59 -46.86 14.28
N SER A 776 -16.89 -45.60 14.63
CA SER A 776 -15.85 -44.56 14.71
C SER A 776 -14.81 -44.86 15.80
N ALA A 777 -15.23 -45.40 16.95
CA ALA A 777 -14.33 -45.80 18.03
C ALA A 777 -13.44 -46.97 17.61
N LYS A 778 -14.02 -48.01 16.98
CA LYS A 778 -13.29 -49.16 16.44
C LYS A 778 -12.28 -48.76 15.37
N ALA A 779 -12.62 -47.82 14.48
CA ALA A 779 -11.69 -47.30 13.47
C ALA A 779 -10.48 -46.60 14.10
N THR A 780 -10.67 -45.81 15.17
CA THR A 780 -9.53 -45.23 15.93
C THR A 780 -8.72 -46.28 16.68
N GLU A 781 -9.35 -47.36 17.17
CA GLU A 781 -8.64 -48.44 17.87
C GLU A 781 -7.79 -49.29 16.90
N ALA A 782 -8.29 -49.57 15.70
CA ALA A 782 -7.56 -50.25 14.63
C ALA A 782 -6.36 -49.40 14.15
N ALA A 783 -6.61 -48.11 13.83
CA ALA A 783 -5.56 -47.19 13.43
C ALA A 783 -4.47 -46.97 14.50
N ALA A 784 -4.81 -47.13 15.80
CA ALA A 784 -3.84 -47.10 16.89
C ALA A 784 -3.01 -48.40 17.05
N LYS A 785 -3.48 -49.52 16.48
CA LYS A 785 -2.77 -50.82 16.45
C LYS A 785 -1.92 -51.02 15.19
N GLY A 786 -2.20 -50.26 14.12
CA GLY A 786 -1.47 -50.29 12.85
C GLY A 786 -2.14 -51.15 11.76
N ASP A 787 -3.09 -52.00 12.13
CA ASP A 787 -3.95 -52.70 11.18
C ASP A 787 -5.02 -51.73 10.62
N ILE A 788 -4.97 -51.47 9.31
CA ILE A 788 -5.94 -50.63 8.60
C ILE A 788 -6.39 -51.41 7.35
N ASP A 789 -7.65 -51.82 7.34
CA ASP A 789 -8.31 -52.36 6.13
C ASP A 789 -8.85 -51.24 5.22
N GLU A 790 -9.29 -51.60 4.01
CA GLU A 790 -9.81 -50.62 3.04
C GLU A 790 -11.03 -49.85 3.56
N ASP A 791 -11.89 -50.49 4.38
CA ASP A 791 -13.08 -49.87 4.97
C ASP A 791 -12.72 -48.81 6.02
N ALA A 792 -11.77 -49.10 6.91
CA ALA A 792 -11.25 -48.15 7.90
C ALA A 792 -10.54 -46.96 7.22
N ALA A 793 -9.78 -47.21 6.15
CA ALA A 793 -9.16 -46.17 5.33
C ALA A 793 -10.21 -45.27 4.65
N ALA A 794 -11.23 -45.86 4.03
CA ALA A 794 -12.33 -45.14 3.40
C ALA A 794 -13.14 -44.30 4.41
N LEU A 795 -13.41 -44.85 5.61
CA LEU A 795 -14.06 -44.13 6.70
C LEU A 795 -13.24 -42.92 7.16
N SER A 796 -11.94 -43.09 7.38
CA SER A 796 -11.02 -42.00 7.74
C SER A 796 -11.00 -40.89 6.68
N LEU A 797 -10.93 -41.25 5.40
CA LEU A 797 -10.99 -40.29 4.29
C LEU A 797 -12.33 -39.54 4.24
N SER A 798 -13.45 -40.24 4.46
CA SER A 798 -14.80 -39.65 4.47
C SER A 798 -14.97 -38.59 5.57
N LEU A 799 -14.46 -38.86 6.78
CA LEU A 799 -14.51 -37.96 7.92
C LEU A 799 -13.67 -36.69 7.67
N ASN A 800 -12.49 -36.83 7.06
CA ASN A 800 -11.65 -35.71 6.66
C ASN A 800 -12.33 -34.82 5.61
N ILE A 801 -12.97 -35.41 4.59
CA ILE A 801 -13.75 -34.65 3.58
C ILE A 801 -14.94 -33.92 4.23
N ARG A 802 -15.67 -34.58 5.13
CA ARG A 802 -16.80 -33.96 5.88
C ARG A 802 -16.33 -32.79 6.74
N HIS A 803 -15.18 -32.93 7.41
CA HIS A 803 -14.57 -31.85 8.19
C HIS A 803 -14.16 -30.66 7.30
N TYR A 804 -13.57 -30.93 6.13
CA TYR A 804 -13.17 -29.88 5.17
C TYR A 804 -14.38 -29.10 4.63
N MET A 805 -15.45 -29.80 4.24
CA MET A 805 -16.72 -29.20 3.79
C MET A 805 -17.39 -28.37 4.89
N THR A 806 -17.37 -28.84 6.13
CA THR A 806 -17.92 -28.10 7.29
C THR A 806 -17.14 -26.81 7.53
N ARG A 807 -15.81 -26.87 7.46
CA ARG A 807 -14.93 -25.71 7.59
C ARG A 807 -15.13 -24.70 6.45
N TYR A 808 -15.36 -25.17 5.23
CA TYR A 808 -15.69 -24.30 4.09
C TYR A 808 -17.04 -23.58 4.28
N LYS A 809 -18.08 -24.28 4.78
CA LYS A 809 -19.38 -23.65 5.12
C LYS A 809 -19.25 -22.58 6.19
N MET A 810 -18.48 -22.82 7.26
CA MET A 810 -18.27 -21.79 8.29
C MET A 810 -17.53 -20.56 7.75
N LEU A 811 -16.56 -20.75 6.85
CA LEU A 811 -15.89 -19.63 6.17
C LEU A 811 -16.86 -18.87 5.23
N ALA A 812 -17.74 -19.55 4.50
CA ALA A 812 -18.74 -18.86 3.66
C ALA A 812 -19.65 -17.92 4.47
N ILE A 813 -20.03 -18.35 5.69
CA ILE A 813 -20.80 -17.54 6.66
C ILE A 813 -19.94 -16.40 7.23
N GLU A 814 -18.70 -16.67 7.69
CA GLU A 814 -17.81 -15.68 8.28
C GLU A 814 -17.49 -14.51 7.31
N TYR A 815 -17.33 -14.81 6.02
CA TYR A 815 -17.05 -13.81 4.99
C TYR A 815 -18.32 -13.30 4.28
N ASN A 816 -19.51 -13.68 4.75
CA ASN A 816 -20.83 -13.29 4.23
C ASN A 816 -20.93 -13.38 2.69
N MET A 817 -20.41 -14.47 2.12
CA MET A 817 -20.48 -14.72 0.69
C MET A 817 -21.92 -15.16 0.33
N PRO A 818 -22.55 -14.58 -0.71
CA PRO A 818 -23.89 -15.00 -1.11
C PRO A 818 -23.87 -16.47 -1.54
N GLU A 819 -24.83 -17.27 -1.07
CA GLU A 819 -24.96 -18.67 -1.47
C GLU A 819 -25.16 -18.74 -2.99
N HIS A 820 -24.19 -19.35 -3.68
CA HIS A 820 -24.15 -19.31 -5.14
C HIS A 820 -25.14 -20.33 -5.73
N PRO A 821 -26.20 -19.91 -6.46
CA PRO A 821 -27.26 -20.82 -6.88
C PRO A 821 -26.84 -21.64 -8.12
N ARG A 822 -26.01 -22.67 -7.92
CA ARG A 822 -25.66 -23.73 -8.91
C ARG A 822 -24.92 -24.92 -8.29
N MET A 823 -25.67 -25.74 -7.52
CA MET A 823 -25.30 -27.11 -7.15
C MET A 823 -26.57 -27.98 -7.26
N PRO A 824 -26.67 -28.91 -8.22
CA PRO A 824 -27.93 -29.59 -8.55
C PRO A 824 -28.24 -30.79 -7.65
N PHE A 825 -28.19 -30.61 -6.33
CA PHE A 825 -28.49 -31.67 -5.35
C PHE A 825 -29.95 -31.72 -4.89
N ALA A 826 -30.70 -30.62 -4.95
CA ALA A 826 -32.11 -30.60 -4.54
C ALA A 826 -33.01 -31.35 -5.53
N ARG A 827 -32.90 -31.03 -6.83
CA ARG A 827 -33.80 -31.50 -7.88
C ARG A 827 -33.80 -33.02 -8.07
N TYR A 828 -32.64 -33.65 -7.89
CA TYR A 828 -32.47 -35.11 -7.97
C TYR A 828 -33.24 -35.88 -6.88
N ARG A 829 -33.66 -35.21 -5.79
CA ARG A 829 -34.41 -35.81 -4.70
C ARG A 829 -35.93 -35.83 -4.93
N GLU A 830 -36.43 -34.91 -5.76
CA GLU A 830 -37.86 -34.78 -6.07
C GLU A 830 -38.22 -35.62 -7.31
N GLU A 831 -37.35 -35.60 -8.34
CA GLU A 831 -37.53 -36.36 -9.59
C GLU A 831 -37.36 -37.89 -9.43
N MET A 832 -36.98 -38.39 -8.25
CA MET A 832 -36.93 -39.84 -7.91
C MET A 832 -37.96 -40.29 -6.86
N MET A 833 -38.89 -39.42 -6.47
CA MET A 833 -39.92 -39.71 -5.45
C MET A 833 -41.35 -39.49 -5.99
N SER A 834 -41.53 -39.51 -7.32
CA SER A 834 -42.79 -39.10 -7.98
C SER A 834 -43.17 -39.88 -9.25
N ASP A 835 -42.90 -41.19 -9.27
CA ASP A 835 -43.69 -42.20 -9.99
C ASP A 835 -43.59 -43.54 -9.20
N PRO A 836 -44.57 -44.47 -9.27
CA PRO A 836 -44.73 -45.59 -8.34
C PRO A 836 -43.95 -46.88 -8.68
#